data_AF-A0A8T4YBZ6-F1
#
_entry.id   AF-A0A8T4YBZ6-F1
#
_cell.length_a   1.000
_cell.length_b   1.000
_cell.length_c   1.000
_cell.angle_alpha   90.00
_cell.angle_beta   90.00
_cell.angle_gamma   90.00
#
_symmetry.space_group_name_H-M   'P 1'
#
loop_
_entity.id
_entity.type
_entity.pdbx_description
1 polymer ?
#
loop_
_entity_poly.entity_id
_entity_poly.type
_entity_poly.pdbx_seq_one_letter_code
_entity_poly.pdbx_strand_id
1 'polypeptide(L)'
;MVIIGCIAGYVGLVKLQTRVEKPFLVWSAKPLERIYKDTVLEESYINRRIEISCARNEYEGCMFGVYANVDVHSLKLKASDLTYGNYSIPKQNVQLYFVGSIPVSKNTPNTPTEELERVAPFYAPDPLLDVETVNVKSGETQPCYFLVYVPKDAEPGNYTGRIVISSDEGEAFLEVLLHVYPITLPDRRSLYVTNWFSLDNIASFYGVELWSEGFWEVFEKWIALMAEHRQNVFWIPIDTVKVLAENDGYKFDFSIFDRYVELLLKYKADRIEITHIAHFKTWGVRELLFREFDTIHPNGVVKRESGEKVLPLLLPALEKHLEENGWLNMAMIHIADEPTEDGLENWIKASEFVHKYAPRIKRIDAIETVGFNGFLEVWVPTLHHFNDWMDEYIEAMDEHEVWFYTCCNPTGRYPNRFLDFSLLKTRVLHWLNYAYALKGYLHWGFNWWGRDPYSLHTRFWEVFEKWIALMAEHRQNVFWIPIDTVKVLAENDGYKFDFSIFDRYVELLLKYKADRIEITHIAHFKTWGVRELLFREFDTIHPNGVVKRESGEKVLPLLLPALEKHLEENGWLNMAMIHIADEPTEDGLENWIKASEFVHKYAPRIKRIDAIETVGFNGFLEVWVPTLHHFNDWMDEYIEAMDEHEVWFYTCCNPTGRYPNRFLDFSLLKTRVLHWLNYAYALKGYLHWGFNWWGRDPFGELNPNLPPGDTHIAYPGRNGPLSSLRLEVMRDGLEDYEYLKLLEEEILKVKETLGGRALKEPFERRALEICMRVVPSITGYVRDPDILMEVRRGIVENILEVKSRPLALVLTEPPEWKTIVSGPITVIVKGVCENGSYVEVNGKPVEVRDGYFSTYTYPTRNGEIVVKIMKDGFEKTVKRRFNIVS
;
A
#
# COMPACT_ATOMS: atom_id res chain seq x y z
N MET A 1 23.01 -52.16 -27.19
CA MET A 1 22.54 -50.84 -26.73
C MET A 1 21.50 -50.24 -27.69
N VAL A 2 20.46 -51.00 -28.08
CA VAL A 2 19.48 -50.56 -29.11
C VAL A 2 18.02 -50.74 -28.65
N ILE A 3 17.72 -51.81 -27.91
CA ILE A 3 16.35 -52.15 -27.48
C ILE A 3 15.74 -51.12 -26.50
N ILE A 4 16.55 -50.44 -25.69
CA ILE A 4 16.08 -49.47 -24.68
C ILE A 4 15.49 -48.20 -25.33
N GLY A 5 16.06 -47.74 -26.46
CA GLY A 5 15.59 -46.54 -27.15
C GLY A 5 14.17 -46.70 -27.72
N CYS A 6 13.83 -47.89 -28.23
CA CYS A 6 12.49 -48.17 -28.74
C CYS A 6 11.43 -48.14 -27.62
N ILE A 7 11.76 -48.60 -26.40
CA ILE A 7 10.81 -48.59 -25.27
C ILE A 7 10.53 -47.15 -24.82
N ALA A 8 11.56 -46.31 -24.71
CA ALA A 8 11.39 -44.89 -24.40
C ALA A 8 10.53 -44.17 -25.45
N GLY A 9 10.79 -44.41 -26.75
CA GLY A 9 9.99 -43.87 -27.84
C GLY A 9 8.52 -44.36 -27.81
N TYR A 10 8.28 -45.65 -27.54
CA TYR A 10 6.94 -46.21 -27.49
C TYR A 10 6.13 -45.70 -26.29
N VAL A 11 6.76 -45.54 -25.12
CA VAL A 11 6.14 -44.92 -23.93
C VAL A 11 5.83 -43.44 -24.18
N GLY A 12 6.69 -42.71 -24.89
CA GLY A 12 6.42 -41.34 -25.34
C GLY A 12 5.22 -41.27 -26.30
N LEU A 13 5.18 -42.13 -27.33
CA LEU A 13 4.06 -42.18 -28.27
C LEU A 13 2.73 -42.56 -27.59
N VAL A 14 2.72 -43.52 -26.67
CA VAL A 14 1.49 -43.90 -25.93
C VAL A 14 1.03 -42.78 -24.99
N LYS A 15 1.95 -42.02 -24.37
CA LYS A 15 1.61 -40.80 -23.60
C LYS A 15 1.04 -39.69 -24.50
N LEU A 16 1.59 -39.51 -25.71
CA LEU A 16 1.07 -38.56 -26.69
C LEU A 16 -0.30 -38.98 -27.25
N GLN A 17 -0.55 -40.27 -27.46
CA GLN A 17 -1.89 -40.76 -27.84
C GLN A 17 -2.92 -40.54 -26.71
N THR A 18 -2.55 -40.84 -25.46
CA THR A 18 -3.45 -40.62 -24.30
C THR A 18 -3.70 -39.15 -23.96
N ARG A 19 -2.87 -38.21 -24.48
CA ARG A 19 -3.22 -36.76 -24.49
C ARG A 19 -4.39 -36.44 -25.43
N VAL A 20 -4.61 -37.22 -26.50
CA VAL A 20 -5.59 -36.92 -27.57
C VAL A 20 -6.97 -37.56 -27.31
N GLU A 21 -7.05 -38.62 -26.51
CA GLU A 21 -8.31 -39.36 -26.29
C GLU A 21 -9.28 -38.73 -25.26
N LYS A 22 -8.83 -37.75 -24.46
CA LYS A 22 -9.69 -37.06 -23.47
C LYS A 22 -10.12 -35.67 -23.96
N PRO A 23 -11.35 -35.21 -23.68
CA PRO A 23 -11.81 -33.86 -24.06
C PRO A 23 -11.07 -32.74 -23.31
N PHE A 24 -10.59 -33.02 -22.09
CA PHE A 24 -9.77 -32.11 -21.30
C PHE A 24 -8.80 -32.87 -20.37
N LEU A 25 -7.76 -32.16 -19.92
CA LEU A 25 -6.70 -32.64 -19.04
C LEU A 25 -6.64 -31.80 -17.76
N VAL A 26 -6.29 -32.40 -16.62
CA VAL A 26 -6.26 -31.74 -15.30
C VAL A 26 -4.95 -31.97 -14.54
N TRP A 27 -4.49 -30.96 -13.81
CA TRP A 27 -3.26 -31.01 -13.00
C TRP A 27 -3.28 -29.95 -11.88
N SER A 28 -2.60 -30.22 -10.76
CA SER A 28 -2.30 -29.21 -9.73
C SER A 28 -1.08 -28.37 -10.10
N ALA A 29 -1.07 -27.09 -9.75
CA ALA A 29 0.12 -26.24 -9.71
C ALA A 29 1.09 -26.65 -8.58
N LYS A 30 2.25 -25.98 -8.51
CA LYS A 30 3.02 -25.77 -7.28
C LYS A 30 2.26 -24.84 -6.31
N PRO A 31 2.63 -24.82 -5.02
CA PRO A 31 2.25 -23.72 -4.13
C PRO A 31 2.60 -22.37 -4.75
N LEU A 32 1.69 -21.40 -4.66
CA LEU A 32 1.84 -20.01 -5.12
C LEU A 32 2.15 -19.80 -6.63
N GLU A 33 2.07 -20.84 -7.46
CA GLU A 33 2.22 -20.75 -8.92
C GLU A 33 0.89 -20.36 -9.59
N ARG A 34 0.85 -19.22 -10.29
CA ARG A 34 -0.34 -18.85 -11.09
C ARG A 34 -0.45 -19.70 -12.36
N ILE A 35 -1.58 -20.38 -12.53
CA ILE A 35 -1.99 -20.96 -13.81
C ILE A 35 -2.76 -19.89 -14.58
N TYR A 36 -2.33 -19.59 -15.81
CA TYR A 36 -2.93 -18.57 -16.68
C TYR A 36 -3.82 -19.21 -17.74
N LYS A 37 -4.68 -18.40 -18.38
CA LYS A 37 -5.59 -18.88 -19.43
C LYS A 37 -4.87 -19.46 -20.67
N ASP A 38 -3.65 -18.99 -20.91
CA ASP A 38 -2.77 -19.41 -22.00
C ASP A 38 -1.72 -20.47 -21.57
N THR A 39 -1.74 -20.93 -20.31
CA THR A 39 -0.83 -21.99 -19.84
C THR A 39 -1.11 -23.28 -20.59
N VAL A 40 -0.13 -23.76 -21.35
CA VAL A 40 -0.15 -25.09 -21.96
C VAL A 40 0.43 -26.10 -20.96
N LEU A 41 -0.26 -27.23 -20.78
CA LEU A 41 0.20 -28.31 -19.89
C LEU A 41 1.53 -28.91 -20.37
N GLU A 42 2.56 -28.88 -19.53
CA GLU A 42 3.82 -29.62 -19.71
C GLU A 42 3.68 -31.13 -19.40
N GLU A 43 4.66 -31.95 -19.79
CA GLU A 43 4.69 -33.37 -19.38
C GLU A 43 5.03 -33.58 -17.89
N SER A 44 5.76 -32.64 -17.30
CA SER A 44 6.21 -32.60 -15.90
C SER A 44 5.05 -32.55 -14.88
N TYR A 45 3.91 -31.97 -15.26
CA TYR A 45 2.71 -31.84 -14.41
C TYR A 45 1.66 -32.93 -14.67
N ILE A 46 1.88 -33.86 -15.62
CA ILE A 46 0.92 -34.94 -15.92
C ILE A 46 0.76 -35.86 -14.68
N ASN A 47 -0.49 -36.10 -14.29
CA ASN A 47 -0.88 -36.84 -13.07
C ASN A 47 -0.44 -36.18 -11.75
N ARG A 48 -0.06 -34.89 -11.76
CA ARG A 48 0.24 -34.16 -10.52
C ARG A 48 -1.06 -33.88 -9.75
N ARG A 49 -1.29 -34.67 -8.70
CA ARG A 49 -2.33 -34.45 -7.68
C ARG A 49 -2.15 -33.11 -6.95
N ILE A 50 -3.21 -32.63 -6.31
CA ILE A 50 -3.10 -31.64 -5.24
C ILE A 50 -2.39 -32.30 -4.06
N GLU A 51 -1.35 -31.64 -3.54
CA GLU A 51 -0.61 -32.09 -2.36
C GLU A 51 -0.29 -30.87 -1.50
N ILE A 52 -0.98 -30.79 -0.35
CA ILE A 52 -0.96 -29.65 0.57
C ILE A 52 -0.83 -30.13 2.01
N SER A 53 -0.28 -29.27 2.87
CA SER A 53 -0.06 -29.57 4.29
C SER A 53 -0.53 -28.40 5.14
N CYS A 54 -1.38 -28.69 6.12
CA CYS A 54 -2.19 -27.71 6.83
C CYS A 54 -2.28 -28.09 8.31
N ALA A 55 -2.30 -27.11 9.20
CA ALA A 55 -2.64 -27.29 10.60
C ALA A 55 -4.15 -27.49 10.76
N ARG A 56 -4.59 -27.81 11.97
CA ARG A 56 -6.02 -27.75 12.31
C ARG A 56 -6.39 -26.31 12.62
N ASN A 57 -7.60 -25.87 12.27
CA ASN A 57 -8.05 -24.47 12.33
C ASN A 57 -7.35 -23.52 11.35
N GLU A 58 -6.99 -24.01 10.16
CA GLU A 58 -6.29 -23.27 9.12
C GLU A 58 -6.97 -23.46 7.75
N TYR A 59 -6.82 -22.49 6.86
CA TYR A 59 -7.12 -22.62 5.43
C TYR A 59 -5.82 -22.89 4.63
N GLU A 60 -5.88 -23.75 3.62
CA GLU A 60 -4.84 -23.80 2.59
C GLU A 60 -5.48 -24.07 1.22
N GLY A 61 -4.97 -23.40 0.19
CA GLY A 61 -5.41 -23.61 -1.18
C GLY A 61 -4.28 -23.62 -2.21
N CYS A 62 -4.59 -24.12 -3.40
CA CYS A 62 -3.68 -24.13 -4.54
C CYS A 62 -4.45 -24.05 -5.87
N MET A 63 -3.79 -23.53 -6.90
CA MET A 63 -4.36 -23.55 -8.24
C MET A 63 -4.28 -24.95 -8.87
N PHE A 64 -5.28 -25.26 -9.70
CA PHE A 64 -5.26 -26.40 -10.59
C PHE A 64 -5.82 -26.01 -11.96
N GLY A 65 -5.33 -26.63 -13.02
CA GLY A 65 -5.70 -26.30 -14.40
C GLY A 65 -6.69 -27.30 -14.98
N VAL A 66 -7.57 -26.82 -15.85
CA VAL A 66 -8.34 -27.64 -16.80
C VAL A 66 -8.00 -27.16 -18.21
N TYR A 67 -7.17 -27.93 -18.92
CA TYR A 67 -6.75 -27.63 -20.30
C TYR A 67 -7.67 -28.36 -21.28
N ALA A 68 -8.30 -27.62 -22.18
CA ALA A 68 -9.32 -28.11 -23.09
C ALA A 68 -8.71 -28.59 -24.42
N ASN A 69 -8.86 -29.87 -24.76
CA ASN A 69 -8.43 -30.43 -26.05
C ASN A 69 -9.47 -30.20 -27.16
N VAL A 70 -10.73 -29.96 -26.78
CA VAL A 70 -11.88 -29.61 -27.62
C VAL A 70 -12.58 -28.39 -27.01
N ASP A 71 -13.62 -27.85 -27.64
CA ASP A 71 -14.49 -26.88 -26.94
C ASP A 71 -15.29 -27.62 -25.85
N VAL A 72 -15.21 -27.13 -24.61
CA VAL A 72 -15.75 -27.76 -23.39
C VAL A 72 -16.87 -26.91 -22.80
N HIS A 73 -18.07 -27.50 -22.64
CA HIS A 73 -19.29 -26.80 -22.24
C HIS A 73 -19.80 -27.25 -20.87
N SER A 74 -20.45 -26.33 -20.16
CA SER A 74 -21.08 -26.58 -18.85
C SER A 74 -20.14 -27.17 -17.79
N LEU A 75 -18.84 -26.82 -17.85
CA LEU A 75 -17.79 -27.34 -16.97
C LEU A 75 -18.14 -27.06 -15.51
N LYS A 76 -18.10 -28.10 -14.67
CA LYS A 76 -18.47 -28.09 -13.24
C LYS A 76 -17.38 -28.75 -12.39
N LEU A 77 -17.18 -28.21 -11.20
CA LEU A 77 -16.24 -28.71 -10.19
C LEU A 77 -17.04 -29.26 -8.99
N LYS A 78 -16.65 -30.42 -8.47
CA LYS A 78 -17.28 -31.03 -7.27
C LYS A 78 -16.23 -31.69 -6.37
N ALA A 79 -16.19 -31.30 -5.10
CA ALA A 79 -15.37 -31.96 -4.09
C ALA A 79 -16.04 -33.26 -3.62
N SER A 80 -15.24 -34.29 -3.34
CA SER A 80 -15.59 -35.34 -2.38
C SER A 80 -15.19 -34.94 -0.96
N ASP A 81 -15.71 -35.65 0.03
CA ASP A 81 -15.17 -35.57 1.38
C ASP A 81 -13.70 -36.04 1.35
N LEU A 82 -12.84 -35.46 2.19
CA LEU A 82 -11.44 -35.90 2.36
C LEU A 82 -11.40 -36.91 3.50
N THR A 83 -10.75 -38.06 3.32
CA THR A 83 -10.90 -39.21 4.24
C THR A 83 -9.56 -39.76 4.73
N TYR A 84 -9.48 -40.09 6.02
CA TYR A 84 -8.31 -40.69 6.68
C TYR A 84 -8.77 -41.79 7.65
N GLY A 85 -8.71 -43.05 7.19
CA GLY A 85 -9.19 -44.19 7.98
C GLY A 85 -10.70 -44.12 8.23
N ASN A 86 -11.10 -43.91 9.49
CA ASN A 86 -12.49 -43.71 9.89
C ASN A 86 -12.87 -42.22 10.01
N TYR A 87 -11.94 -41.30 9.79
CA TYR A 87 -12.13 -39.85 9.94
C TYR A 87 -12.37 -39.20 8.58
N SER A 88 -13.15 -38.12 8.57
CA SER A 88 -13.48 -37.39 7.34
C SER A 88 -13.60 -35.88 7.59
N ILE A 89 -12.94 -35.09 6.75
CA ILE A 89 -13.24 -33.66 6.60
C ILE A 89 -14.34 -33.55 5.54
N PRO A 90 -15.56 -33.08 5.90
CA PRO A 90 -16.68 -33.02 4.97
C PRO A 90 -16.38 -32.10 3.77
N LYS A 91 -16.93 -32.41 2.60
CA LYS A 91 -16.75 -31.59 1.38
C LYS A 91 -17.24 -30.15 1.51
N GLN A 92 -18.07 -29.83 2.51
CA GLN A 92 -18.48 -28.46 2.84
C GLN A 92 -17.30 -27.59 3.32
N ASN A 93 -16.23 -28.21 3.83
CA ASN A 93 -14.96 -27.57 4.16
C ASN A 93 -14.06 -27.36 2.92
N VAL A 94 -14.43 -27.90 1.75
CA VAL A 94 -13.67 -27.81 0.51
C VAL A 94 -14.38 -26.89 -0.47
N GLN A 95 -13.82 -25.71 -0.70
CA GLN A 95 -14.33 -24.73 -1.64
C GLN A 95 -13.59 -24.89 -2.98
N LEU A 96 -14.31 -24.74 -4.09
CA LEU A 96 -13.79 -24.91 -5.45
C LEU A 96 -14.26 -23.75 -6.32
N TYR A 97 -13.30 -23.02 -6.89
CA TYR A 97 -13.57 -21.81 -7.65
C TYR A 97 -13.05 -21.90 -9.08
N PHE A 98 -13.81 -21.35 -10.02
CA PHE A 98 -13.23 -20.90 -11.30
C PHE A 98 -12.57 -19.55 -11.06
N VAL A 99 -11.34 -19.37 -11.53
CA VAL A 99 -10.60 -18.12 -11.38
C VAL A 99 -10.83 -17.27 -12.64
N GLY A 100 -11.37 -16.06 -12.45
CA GLY A 100 -11.51 -15.06 -13.50
C GLY A 100 -10.17 -14.40 -13.84
N SER A 101 -10.15 -13.51 -14.82
CA SER A 101 -8.90 -12.89 -15.26
C SER A 101 -9.05 -11.40 -15.56
N ILE A 102 -8.09 -10.62 -15.07
CA ILE A 102 -8.06 -9.16 -15.12
C ILE A 102 -7.05 -8.70 -16.19
N PRO A 103 -7.39 -7.74 -17.07
CA PRO A 103 -6.47 -7.25 -18.10
C PRO A 103 -5.36 -6.37 -17.51
N VAL A 104 -4.12 -6.83 -17.60
CA VAL A 104 -2.91 -6.07 -17.24
C VAL A 104 -2.28 -5.53 -18.52
N SER A 105 -2.58 -4.26 -18.84
CA SER A 105 -2.13 -3.58 -20.06
C SER A 105 -0.72 -2.97 -19.97
N LYS A 106 -0.24 -2.73 -18.75
CA LYS A 106 1.12 -2.26 -18.42
C LYS A 106 1.62 -2.98 -17.16
N ASN A 107 2.93 -3.17 -17.05
CA ASN A 107 3.55 -3.60 -15.81
C ASN A 107 3.67 -2.46 -14.79
N THR A 108 3.79 -2.84 -13.53
CA THR A 108 4.34 -2.04 -12.43
C THR A 108 5.66 -1.35 -12.89
N PRO A 109 5.74 -0.01 -12.96
CA PRO A 109 6.93 0.72 -13.44
C PRO A 109 8.21 0.38 -12.69
N ASN A 110 9.39 0.78 -13.18
CA ASN A 110 10.69 0.66 -12.48
C ASN A 110 11.02 -0.72 -11.86
N THR A 111 10.34 -1.79 -12.28
CA THR A 111 10.48 -3.14 -11.74
C THR A 111 11.36 -3.96 -12.68
N PRO A 112 12.48 -4.54 -12.19
CA PRO A 112 13.32 -5.42 -12.98
C PRO A 112 12.55 -6.63 -13.53
N THR A 113 12.92 -7.16 -14.70
CA THR A 113 12.17 -8.26 -15.33
C THR A 113 12.17 -9.54 -14.47
N GLU A 114 13.19 -9.77 -13.66
CA GLU A 114 13.26 -10.87 -12.68
C GLU A 114 12.40 -10.66 -11.41
N GLU A 115 11.78 -9.49 -11.28
CA GLU A 115 10.88 -9.11 -10.18
C GLU A 115 9.39 -9.14 -10.59
N LEU A 116 9.11 -9.36 -11.88
CA LEU A 116 7.77 -9.49 -12.48
C LEU A 116 7.40 -10.98 -12.65
N GLU A 117 6.11 -11.31 -12.52
CA GLU A 117 5.60 -12.64 -12.82
C GLU A 117 5.38 -12.84 -14.33
N ARG A 118 4.95 -11.78 -15.04
CA ARG A 118 4.85 -11.73 -16.51
C ARG A 118 5.05 -10.30 -17.03
N VAL A 119 5.51 -10.20 -18.29
CA VAL A 119 5.57 -8.93 -19.04
C VAL A 119 4.22 -8.66 -19.71
N ALA A 120 3.76 -7.41 -19.65
CA ALA A 120 2.51 -6.93 -20.22
C ALA A 120 2.57 -6.78 -21.77
N PRO A 121 1.43 -6.92 -22.48
CA PRO A 121 0.08 -7.15 -21.96
C PRO A 121 -0.20 -8.63 -21.65
N PHE A 122 -0.89 -8.91 -20.54
CA PHE A 122 -1.39 -10.25 -20.20
C PHE A 122 -2.71 -10.18 -19.41
N TYR A 123 -3.35 -11.33 -19.17
CA TYR A 123 -4.52 -11.45 -18.32
C TYR A 123 -4.14 -12.13 -17.00
N ALA A 124 -4.16 -11.39 -15.89
CA ALA A 124 -3.81 -11.91 -14.57
C ALA A 124 -4.97 -12.74 -14.00
N PRO A 125 -4.80 -14.04 -13.69
CA PRO A 125 -5.80 -14.79 -12.96
C PRO A 125 -5.83 -14.29 -11.52
N ASP A 126 -7.00 -13.86 -11.02
CA ASP A 126 -7.09 -13.24 -9.69
C ASP A 126 -8.45 -13.44 -8.98
N PRO A 127 -9.61 -12.94 -9.46
CA PRO A 127 -10.89 -13.08 -8.75
C PRO A 127 -11.40 -14.53 -8.70
N LEU A 128 -11.92 -14.95 -7.55
CA LEU A 128 -12.57 -16.25 -7.36
C LEU A 128 -14.08 -16.12 -7.63
N LEU A 129 -14.59 -16.74 -8.70
CA LEU A 129 -15.91 -16.43 -9.27
C LEU A 129 -17.07 -17.21 -8.60
N ASP A 130 -18.19 -16.54 -8.33
CA ASP A 130 -19.43 -17.13 -7.80
C ASP A 130 -20.32 -17.79 -8.88
N VAL A 131 -19.71 -18.59 -9.77
CA VAL A 131 -20.40 -19.23 -10.92
C VAL A 131 -20.39 -20.76 -10.85
N GLU A 132 -21.55 -21.37 -11.07
CA GLU A 132 -21.68 -22.85 -11.09
C GLU A 132 -21.01 -23.51 -12.30
N THR A 133 -20.84 -22.78 -13.40
CA THR A 133 -20.40 -23.30 -14.70
C THR A 133 -19.58 -22.30 -15.50
N VAL A 134 -18.60 -22.80 -16.25
CA VAL A 134 -17.93 -22.06 -17.34
C VAL A 134 -17.87 -22.89 -18.62
N ASN A 135 -17.60 -22.22 -19.75
CA ASN A 135 -17.27 -22.85 -21.02
C ASN A 135 -15.81 -22.49 -21.36
N VAL A 136 -15.04 -23.47 -21.86
CA VAL A 136 -13.60 -23.35 -22.14
C VAL A 136 -13.34 -23.72 -23.59
N LYS A 137 -12.60 -22.92 -24.37
CA LYS A 137 -12.35 -23.22 -25.77
C LYS A 137 -11.20 -24.20 -25.95
N SER A 138 -11.22 -24.95 -27.05
CA SER A 138 -10.11 -25.80 -27.48
C SER A 138 -8.78 -25.02 -27.50
N GLY A 139 -7.79 -25.53 -26.79
CA GLY A 139 -6.46 -24.93 -26.64
C GLY A 139 -6.33 -23.89 -25.52
N GLU A 140 -7.42 -23.53 -24.83
CA GLU A 140 -7.39 -22.68 -23.63
C GLU A 140 -7.29 -23.52 -22.35
N THR A 141 -6.71 -22.93 -21.31
CA THR A 141 -6.82 -23.42 -19.94
C THR A 141 -7.86 -22.61 -19.18
N GLN A 142 -8.72 -23.26 -18.41
CA GLN A 142 -9.45 -22.63 -17.31
C GLN A 142 -8.64 -22.82 -16.02
N PRO A 143 -8.13 -21.73 -15.41
CA PRO A 143 -7.53 -21.81 -14.09
C PRO A 143 -8.64 -21.97 -13.04
N CYS A 144 -8.42 -22.89 -12.11
CA CYS A 144 -9.31 -23.18 -10.99
C CYS A 144 -8.52 -23.07 -9.68
N TYR A 145 -9.20 -22.83 -8.56
CA TYR A 145 -8.61 -22.79 -7.23
C TYR A 145 -9.31 -23.81 -6.33
N PHE A 146 -8.51 -24.63 -5.65
CA PHE A 146 -8.94 -25.49 -4.56
C PHE A 146 -8.60 -24.79 -3.25
N LEU A 147 -9.51 -24.80 -2.29
CA LEU A 147 -9.31 -24.29 -0.93
C LEU A 147 -9.92 -25.27 0.07
N VAL A 148 -9.24 -25.57 1.17
CA VAL A 148 -9.79 -26.35 2.28
C VAL A 148 -9.59 -25.64 3.61
N TYR A 149 -10.64 -25.58 4.43
CA TYR A 149 -10.55 -25.24 5.86
C TYR A 149 -10.53 -26.51 6.70
N VAL A 150 -9.45 -26.75 7.45
CA VAL A 150 -9.30 -27.94 8.30
C VAL A 150 -9.93 -27.69 9.68
N PRO A 151 -10.93 -28.47 10.11
CA PRO A 151 -11.52 -28.34 11.45
C PRO A 151 -10.50 -28.49 12.59
N LYS A 152 -10.73 -27.78 13.70
CA LYS A 152 -9.93 -27.87 14.95
C LYS A 152 -9.77 -29.29 15.47
N ASP A 153 -10.84 -30.08 15.33
CA ASP A 153 -11.05 -31.42 15.83
C ASP A 153 -10.80 -32.51 14.77
N ALA A 154 -10.35 -32.15 13.57
CA ALA A 154 -9.86 -33.13 12.61
C ALA A 154 -8.68 -33.92 13.21
N GLU A 155 -8.62 -35.23 12.97
CA GLU A 155 -7.51 -36.06 13.44
C GLU A 155 -6.26 -35.84 12.58
N PRO A 156 -5.04 -35.70 13.16
CA PRO A 156 -3.82 -35.54 12.38
C PRO A 156 -3.53 -36.76 11.50
N GLY A 157 -3.19 -36.54 10.23
CA GLY A 157 -3.00 -37.63 9.28
C GLY A 157 -3.02 -37.22 7.81
N ASN A 158 -2.95 -38.23 6.94
CA ASN A 158 -2.97 -38.07 5.50
C ASN A 158 -4.38 -38.34 4.97
N TYR A 159 -5.15 -37.29 4.71
CA TYR A 159 -6.47 -37.38 4.12
C TYR A 159 -6.37 -37.47 2.61
N THR A 160 -7.11 -38.41 2.01
CA THR A 160 -7.24 -38.52 0.56
C THR A 160 -8.67 -38.24 0.11
N GLY A 161 -8.77 -37.59 -1.05
CA GLY A 161 -10.04 -37.30 -1.71
C GLY A 161 -9.82 -37.00 -3.19
N ARG A 162 -10.85 -36.47 -3.85
CA ARG A 162 -10.78 -36.05 -5.26
C ARG A 162 -11.67 -34.85 -5.54
N ILE A 163 -11.23 -34.02 -6.47
CA ILE A 163 -12.10 -33.17 -7.26
C ILE A 163 -12.63 -34.01 -8.42
N VAL A 164 -13.93 -33.96 -8.68
CA VAL A 164 -14.54 -34.41 -9.93
C VAL A 164 -14.78 -33.19 -10.81
N ILE A 165 -14.29 -33.26 -12.05
CA ILE A 165 -14.39 -32.22 -13.07
C ILE A 165 -15.25 -32.79 -14.20
N SER A 166 -16.46 -32.26 -14.40
CA SER A 166 -17.44 -32.79 -15.36
C SER A 166 -17.93 -31.71 -16.31
N SER A 167 -18.01 -32.01 -17.60
CA SER A 167 -18.57 -31.16 -18.66
C SER A 167 -19.59 -31.94 -19.50
N ASP A 168 -20.17 -31.31 -20.51
CA ASP A 168 -21.07 -32.00 -21.46
C ASP A 168 -20.33 -33.01 -22.37
N GLU A 169 -19.00 -32.89 -22.49
CA GLU A 169 -18.11 -33.74 -23.30
C GLU A 169 -17.48 -34.91 -22.52
N GLY A 170 -17.41 -34.84 -21.18
CA GLY A 170 -16.84 -35.92 -20.37
C GLY A 170 -16.53 -35.59 -18.91
N GLU A 171 -15.86 -36.52 -18.23
CA GLU A 171 -15.45 -36.40 -16.83
C GLU A 171 -13.96 -36.72 -16.64
N ALA A 172 -13.29 -35.96 -15.78
CA ALA A 172 -11.99 -36.29 -15.20
C ALA A 172 -12.03 -36.12 -13.68
N PHE A 173 -10.99 -36.58 -13.00
CA PHE A 173 -10.79 -36.31 -11.58
C PHE A 173 -9.35 -35.90 -11.32
N LEU A 174 -9.17 -35.08 -10.29
CA LEU A 174 -7.87 -34.70 -9.74
C LEU A 174 -7.80 -35.22 -8.31
N GLU A 175 -6.79 -36.02 -8.00
CA GLU A 175 -6.58 -36.52 -6.64
C GLU A 175 -6.15 -35.38 -5.70
N VAL A 176 -6.54 -35.50 -4.44
CA VAL A 176 -6.18 -34.59 -3.35
C VAL A 176 -5.52 -35.41 -2.25
N LEU A 177 -4.29 -35.02 -1.86
CA LEU A 177 -3.65 -35.41 -0.62
C LEU A 177 -3.51 -34.18 0.28
N LEU A 178 -4.14 -34.25 1.44
CA LEU A 178 -4.05 -33.25 2.50
C LEU A 178 -3.34 -33.87 3.71
N HIS A 179 -2.18 -33.33 4.09
CA HIS A 179 -1.50 -33.67 5.33
C HIS A 179 -1.95 -32.74 6.46
N VAL A 180 -2.72 -33.25 7.42
CA VAL A 180 -3.12 -32.51 8.62
C VAL A 180 -2.06 -32.69 9.70
N TYR A 181 -1.36 -31.61 10.04
CA TYR A 181 -0.32 -31.60 11.08
C TYR A 181 -0.91 -31.83 12.49
N PRO A 182 -0.17 -32.44 13.43
CA PRO A 182 -0.60 -32.64 14.82
C PRO A 182 -0.59 -31.37 15.69
N ILE A 183 -0.72 -30.19 15.10
CA ILE A 183 -0.86 -28.88 15.75
C ILE A 183 -2.24 -28.27 15.44
N THR A 184 -2.62 -27.21 16.15
CA THR A 184 -3.88 -26.47 15.91
C THR A 184 -3.56 -24.99 15.99
N LEU A 185 -3.97 -24.20 14.99
CA LEU A 185 -3.87 -22.75 15.05
C LEU A 185 -4.91 -22.18 16.02
N PRO A 186 -4.59 -21.08 16.71
CA PRO A 186 -5.50 -20.38 17.59
C PRO A 186 -6.63 -19.69 16.81
N ASP A 187 -7.71 -19.32 17.52
CA ASP A 187 -8.75 -18.41 17.00
C ASP A 187 -8.34 -16.92 17.05
N ARG A 188 -7.27 -16.61 17.78
CA ARG A 188 -6.74 -15.24 17.87
C ARG A 188 -6.13 -14.82 16.53
N ARG A 189 -6.01 -13.52 16.34
CA ARG A 189 -5.11 -12.92 15.36
C ARG A 189 -4.08 -12.12 16.16
N SER A 190 -2.84 -12.60 16.16
CA SER A 190 -1.73 -12.05 16.94
C SER A 190 -1.10 -10.83 16.28
N LEU A 191 -1.43 -10.60 15.00
CA LEU A 191 -1.14 -9.41 14.23
C LEU A 191 -2.42 -8.59 14.05
N TYR A 192 -2.31 -7.26 14.08
CA TYR A 192 -3.38 -6.36 13.68
C TYR A 192 -3.33 -6.11 12.17
N VAL A 193 -4.47 -6.15 11.50
CA VAL A 193 -4.59 -6.01 10.05
C VAL A 193 -5.77 -5.09 9.77
N THR A 194 -5.53 -4.05 8.98
CA THR A 194 -6.56 -3.18 8.40
C THR A 194 -6.30 -3.07 6.89
N ASN A 195 -7.34 -3.31 6.08
CA ASN A 195 -7.42 -2.78 4.73
C ASN A 195 -8.56 -1.77 4.73
N TRP A 196 -8.33 -0.55 4.25
CA TRP A 196 -9.37 0.46 4.16
C TRP A 196 -10.29 0.19 2.95
N PHE A 197 -11.59 0.45 3.13
CA PHE A 197 -12.62 0.11 2.16
C PHE A 197 -13.63 1.25 1.98
N SER A 198 -13.95 1.56 0.73
CA SER A 198 -15.00 2.50 0.35
C SER A 198 -16.37 1.87 0.55
N LEU A 199 -17.15 2.45 1.45
CA LEU A 199 -18.58 2.14 1.65
C LEU A 199 -19.38 2.53 0.40
N ASP A 200 -19.03 3.65 -0.24
CA ASP A 200 -19.69 4.16 -1.44
C ASP A 200 -19.51 3.23 -2.65
N ASN A 201 -18.35 2.59 -2.81
CA ASN A 201 -18.14 1.60 -3.88
C ASN A 201 -19.02 0.35 -3.68
N ILE A 202 -19.30 -0.05 -2.44
CA ILE A 202 -20.26 -1.12 -2.13
C ILE A 202 -21.68 -0.65 -2.45
N ALA A 203 -22.09 0.49 -1.90
CA ALA A 203 -23.43 1.04 -2.09
C ALA A 203 -23.77 1.26 -3.59
N SER A 204 -22.83 1.84 -4.33
CA SER A 204 -22.92 2.12 -5.77
C SER A 204 -23.02 0.85 -6.61
N PHE A 205 -22.17 -0.16 -6.36
CA PHE A 205 -22.19 -1.40 -7.16
C PHE A 205 -23.50 -2.19 -6.99
N TYR A 206 -24.00 -2.28 -5.76
CA TYR A 206 -25.24 -3.02 -5.46
C TYR A 206 -26.53 -2.18 -5.62
N GLY A 207 -26.41 -0.87 -5.91
CA GLY A 207 -27.54 0.02 -6.13
C GLY A 207 -28.37 0.30 -4.87
N VAL A 208 -27.74 0.34 -3.69
CA VAL A 208 -28.38 0.50 -2.37
C VAL A 208 -28.00 1.81 -1.70
N GLU A 209 -28.91 2.37 -0.90
CA GLU A 209 -28.64 3.56 -0.08
C GLU A 209 -27.86 3.19 1.19
N LEU A 210 -26.86 3.99 1.57
CA LEU A 210 -26.07 3.77 2.79
C LEU A 210 -26.99 3.63 4.02
N TRP A 211 -26.65 2.69 4.90
CA TRP A 211 -27.37 2.40 6.16
C TRP A 211 -28.83 1.91 6.00
N SER A 212 -29.32 1.69 4.78
CA SER A 212 -30.56 0.94 4.52
C SER A 212 -30.39 -0.55 4.88
N GLU A 213 -31.48 -1.28 5.15
CA GLU A 213 -31.38 -2.72 5.46
C GLU A 213 -30.74 -3.53 4.32
N GLY A 214 -31.00 -3.18 3.06
CA GLY A 214 -30.32 -3.78 1.90
C GLY A 214 -28.82 -3.48 1.84
N PHE A 215 -28.39 -2.32 2.33
CA PHE A 215 -26.96 -2.06 2.55
C PHE A 215 -26.40 -2.92 3.68
N TRP A 216 -27.07 -3.04 4.83
CA TRP A 216 -26.61 -3.89 5.94
C TRP A 216 -26.51 -5.38 5.55
N GLU A 217 -27.47 -5.92 4.80
CA GLU A 217 -27.45 -7.31 4.29
C GLU A 217 -26.26 -7.61 3.37
N VAL A 218 -25.82 -6.63 2.57
CA VAL A 218 -24.63 -6.75 1.72
C VAL A 218 -23.36 -6.48 2.52
N PHE A 219 -23.36 -5.45 3.35
CA PHE A 219 -22.20 -5.01 4.13
C PHE A 219 -21.77 -6.05 5.18
N GLU A 220 -22.70 -6.76 5.81
CA GLU A 220 -22.39 -7.92 6.66
C GLU A 220 -21.52 -8.96 5.93
N LYS A 221 -21.74 -9.18 4.63
CA LYS A 221 -20.94 -10.12 3.83
C LYS A 221 -19.55 -9.58 3.52
N TRP A 222 -19.40 -8.26 3.38
CA TRP A 222 -18.08 -7.61 3.26
C TRP A 222 -17.28 -7.70 4.56
N ILE A 223 -17.91 -7.44 5.71
CA ILE A 223 -17.28 -7.66 7.03
C ILE A 223 -16.93 -9.15 7.22
N ALA A 224 -17.81 -10.07 6.84
CA ALA A 224 -17.57 -11.51 6.93
C ALA A 224 -16.35 -11.95 6.11
N LEU A 225 -16.25 -11.53 4.84
CA LEU A 225 -15.11 -11.87 3.99
C LEU A 225 -13.79 -11.32 4.57
N MET A 226 -13.78 -10.07 5.03
CA MET A 226 -12.60 -9.46 5.66
C MET A 226 -12.19 -10.23 6.93
N ALA A 227 -13.14 -10.60 7.79
CA ALA A 227 -12.86 -11.35 9.01
C ALA A 227 -12.40 -12.80 8.75
N GLU A 228 -12.93 -13.48 7.72
CA GLU A 228 -12.46 -14.79 7.24
C GLU A 228 -11.00 -14.69 6.74
N HIS A 229 -10.65 -13.57 6.09
CA HIS A 229 -9.28 -13.24 5.66
C HIS A 229 -8.45 -12.56 6.75
N ARG A 230 -8.82 -12.78 8.03
CA ARG A 230 -8.07 -12.37 9.23
C ARG A 230 -7.86 -10.86 9.40
N GLN A 231 -8.56 -10.00 8.66
CA GLN A 231 -8.71 -8.61 9.03
C GLN A 231 -9.44 -8.52 10.38
N ASN A 232 -8.89 -7.72 11.29
CA ASN A 232 -9.36 -7.62 12.67
C ASN A 232 -9.42 -6.18 13.19
N VAL A 233 -8.89 -5.24 12.41
CA VAL A 233 -9.07 -3.83 12.63
C VAL A 233 -9.85 -3.26 11.44
N PHE A 234 -10.82 -2.41 11.76
CA PHE A 234 -11.80 -1.91 10.81
C PHE A 234 -12.05 -0.44 11.06
N TRP A 235 -12.01 0.35 9.98
CA TRP A 235 -12.27 1.78 10.08
C TRP A 235 -13.77 2.11 10.16
N ILE A 236 -14.12 3.02 11.06
CA ILE A 236 -15.49 3.50 11.27
C ILE A 236 -15.50 5.01 11.01
N PRO A 237 -16.25 5.49 9.99
CA PRO A 237 -16.43 6.92 9.77
C PRO A 237 -17.02 7.58 11.01
N ILE A 238 -16.35 8.60 11.54
CA ILE A 238 -16.81 9.31 12.75
C ILE A 238 -18.21 9.92 12.56
N ASP A 239 -18.60 10.23 11.31
CA ASP A 239 -19.93 10.69 10.90
C ASP A 239 -21.07 9.66 11.15
N THR A 240 -20.74 8.42 11.52
CA THR A 240 -21.73 7.43 12.00
C THR A 240 -22.27 7.77 13.39
N VAL A 241 -21.62 8.67 14.13
CA VAL A 241 -22.19 9.35 15.29
C VAL A 241 -22.89 10.63 14.81
N LYS A 242 -24.22 10.63 14.78
CA LYS A 242 -24.97 11.79 14.28
C LYS A 242 -24.93 12.93 15.28
N VAL A 243 -24.65 14.13 14.81
CA VAL A 243 -24.65 15.35 15.63
C VAL A 243 -26.03 16.01 15.56
N LEU A 244 -26.68 16.17 16.70
CA LEU A 244 -27.98 16.82 16.84
C LEU A 244 -27.79 18.14 17.60
N ALA A 245 -28.25 19.26 17.05
CA ALA A 245 -28.12 20.55 17.73
C ALA A 245 -29.20 20.75 18.79
N GLU A 246 -28.79 21.13 19.99
CA GLU A 246 -29.65 21.59 21.08
C GLU A 246 -29.40 23.09 21.36
N ASN A 247 -30.14 23.71 22.28
CA ASN A 247 -30.12 25.18 22.46
C ASN A 247 -28.75 25.75 22.86
N ASP A 248 -27.97 25.00 23.64
CA ASP A 248 -26.69 25.43 24.24
C ASP A 248 -25.57 24.39 24.01
N GLY A 249 -25.70 23.52 23.00
CA GLY A 249 -24.71 22.47 22.71
C GLY A 249 -25.18 21.42 21.69
N TYR A 250 -24.57 20.24 21.74
CA TYR A 250 -24.91 19.11 20.87
C TYR A 250 -25.31 17.88 21.69
N LYS A 251 -26.20 17.08 21.11
CA LYS A 251 -26.48 15.71 21.53
C LYS A 251 -26.01 14.76 20.43
N PHE A 252 -25.45 13.63 20.83
CA PHE A 252 -24.93 12.62 19.92
C PHE A 252 -25.87 11.42 19.85
N ASP A 253 -26.16 10.94 18.65
CA ASP A 253 -26.89 9.71 18.38
C ASP A 253 -25.93 8.68 17.79
N PHE A 254 -25.61 7.68 18.61
CA PHE A 254 -24.68 6.59 18.29
C PHE A 254 -25.36 5.43 17.53
N SER A 255 -26.65 5.47 17.18
CA SER A 255 -27.38 4.28 16.70
C SER A 255 -26.79 3.58 15.46
N ILE A 256 -26.07 4.31 14.59
CA ILE A 256 -25.37 3.72 13.43
C ILE A 256 -23.99 3.21 13.86
N PHE A 257 -23.25 3.99 14.64
CA PHE A 257 -21.98 3.59 15.25
C PHE A 257 -22.11 2.29 16.05
N ASP A 258 -23.11 2.18 16.92
CA ASP A 258 -23.37 1.01 17.77
C ASP A 258 -23.70 -0.23 16.93
N ARG A 259 -24.64 -0.13 15.98
CA ARG A 259 -24.97 -1.24 15.06
C ARG A 259 -23.76 -1.70 14.24
N TYR A 260 -22.86 -0.77 13.89
CA TYR A 260 -21.62 -1.07 13.18
C TYR A 260 -20.60 -1.76 14.10
N VAL A 261 -20.36 -1.25 15.31
CA VAL A 261 -19.47 -1.88 16.31
C VAL A 261 -20.00 -3.27 16.72
N GLU A 262 -21.31 -3.44 16.92
CA GLU A 262 -21.93 -4.74 17.17
C GLU A 262 -21.73 -5.73 16.02
N LEU A 263 -21.85 -5.27 14.77
CA LEU A 263 -21.54 -6.08 13.59
C LEU A 263 -20.06 -6.48 13.54
N LEU A 264 -19.15 -5.56 13.84
CA LEU A 264 -17.70 -5.84 13.89
C LEU A 264 -17.37 -6.84 15.03
N LEU A 265 -17.99 -6.69 16.20
CA LEU A 265 -17.84 -7.61 17.34
C LEU A 265 -18.45 -9.00 17.07
N LYS A 266 -19.55 -9.08 16.33
CA LYS A 266 -20.11 -10.35 15.81
C LYS A 266 -19.09 -11.10 14.94
N TYR A 267 -18.27 -10.38 14.17
CA TYR A 267 -17.12 -10.91 13.42
C TYR A 267 -15.78 -10.78 14.19
N LYS A 268 -15.88 -10.71 15.53
CA LYS A 268 -14.79 -10.73 16.51
C LYS A 268 -13.76 -9.60 16.38
N ALA A 269 -14.02 -8.45 15.78
CA ALA A 269 -13.00 -7.41 15.54
C ALA A 269 -12.18 -7.10 16.82
N ASP A 270 -10.84 -7.14 16.71
CA ASP A 270 -9.92 -6.96 17.83
C ASP A 270 -9.68 -5.47 18.14
N ARG A 271 -9.83 -4.58 17.13
CA ARG A 271 -9.83 -3.11 17.29
C ARG A 271 -10.76 -2.41 16.30
N ILE A 272 -11.07 -1.14 16.58
CA ILE A 272 -11.76 -0.21 15.68
C ILE A 272 -10.93 1.06 15.46
N GLU A 273 -10.87 1.51 14.21
CA GLU A 273 -10.16 2.71 13.76
C GLU A 273 -11.18 3.83 13.49
N ILE A 274 -11.38 4.74 14.45
CA ILE A 274 -12.23 5.92 14.23
C ILE A 274 -11.50 6.82 13.22
N THR A 275 -12.10 7.05 12.05
CA THR A 275 -11.47 7.75 10.91
C THR A 275 -10.96 9.14 11.26
N HIS A 276 -9.89 9.55 10.57
CA HIS A 276 -9.24 10.86 10.62
C HIS A 276 -10.15 12.02 11.07
N ILE A 277 -9.94 12.47 12.33
CA ILE A 277 -10.64 13.61 12.91
C ILE A 277 -10.14 14.96 12.40
N ALA A 278 -8.96 14.97 11.79
CA ALA A 278 -8.42 16.08 11.03
C ALA A 278 -7.76 15.60 9.74
N HIS A 279 -7.43 16.52 8.85
CA HIS A 279 -6.70 16.25 7.61
C HIS A 279 -5.71 17.37 7.33
N PHE A 280 -4.60 17.03 6.67
CA PHE A 280 -3.70 18.06 6.13
C PHE A 280 -4.38 18.77 4.96
N LYS A 281 -4.31 20.11 4.95
CA LYS A 281 -4.98 20.93 3.94
C LYS A 281 -4.55 20.61 2.51
N THR A 282 -3.27 20.40 2.30
CA THR A 282 -2.78 19.62 1.15
C THR A 282 -1.90 18.53 1.71
N TRP A 283 -1.77 17.44 0.97
CA TRP A 283 -0.69 16.48 1.14
C TRP A 283 0.64 17.28 1.24
N GLY A 284 1.22 17.38 2.44
CA GLY A 284 2.48 18.07 2.72
C GLY A 284 2.44 19.58 2.94
N VAL A 285 1.58 20.08 3.83
CA VAL A 285 1.67 21.47 4.32
C VAL A 285 1.40 21.59 5.81
N ARG A 286 1.60 22.80 6.37
CA ARG A 286 1.63 23.00 7.83
C ARG A 286 0.29 22.79 8.51
N GLU A 287 -0.80 23.12 7.83
CA GLU A 287 -2.09 23.31 8.48
C GLU A 287 -2.91 22.01 8.50
N LEU A 288 -3.32 21.63 9.71
CA LEU A 288 -4.27 20.55 9.97
C LEU A 288 -5.65 21.17 10.19
N LEU A 289 -6.69 20.66 9.53
CA LEU A 289 -8.07 21.05 9.78
C LEU A 289 -8.85 19.90 10.40
N PHE A 290 -9.50 20.16 11.53
CA PHE A 290 -10.53 19.27 12.06
C PHE A 290 -11.69 19.11 11.06
N ARG A 291 -12.23 17.90 10.99
CA ARG A 291 -13.35 17.52 10.12
C ARG A 291 -14.58 18.40 10.36
N GLU A 292 -15.34 18.69 9.30
CA GLU A 292 -16.69 19.26 9.42
C GLU A 292 -17.72 18.15 9.69
N PHE A 293 -18.73 18.43 10.52
CA PHE A 293 -19.78 17.48 10.88
C PHE A 293 -21.16 17.96 10.40
N ASP A 294 -21.87 17.11 9.66
CA ASP A 294 -23.27 17.36 9.29
C ASP A 294 -24.17 17.25 10.53
N THR A 295 -24.64 18.41 10.99
CA THR A 295 -25.40 18.62 12.22
C THR A 295 -26.87 18.84 11.89
N ILE A 296 -27.74 18.03 12.51
CA ILE A 296 -29.20 18.09 12.31
C ILE A 296 -29.82 19.03 13.35
N HIS A 297 -30.47 20.12 12.90
CA HIS A 297 -31.21 21.02 13.78
C HIS A 297 -32.65 20.53 14.05
N PRO A 298 -33.31 20.99 15.15
CA PRO A 298 -34.68 20.59 15.50
C PRO A 298 -35.78 20.91 14.46
N ASN A 299 -35.47 21.69 13.42
CA ASN A 299 -36.34 21.98 12.29
C ASN A 299 -36.09 21.07 11.06
N GLY A 300 -35.24 20.04 11.19
CA GLY A 300 -34.87 19.11 10.12
C GLY A 300 -33.84 19.64 9.12
N VAL A 301 -33.29 20.85 9.34
CA VAL A 301 -32.23 21.39 8.47
C VAL A 301 -30.88 20.83 8.92
N VAL A 302 -30.14 20.25 7.97
CA VAL A 302 -28.73 19.88 8.14
C VAL A 302 -27.84 21.10 7.87
N LYS A 303 -26.81 21.31 8.68
CA LYS A 303 -25.70 22.22 8.40
C LYS A 303 -24.38 21.56 8.76
N ARG A 304 -23.31 21.89 8.04
CA ARG A 304 -21.96 21.58 8.51
C ARG A 304 -21.53 22.52 9.64
N GLU A 305 -20.94 21.94 10.68
CA GLU A 305 -20.28 22.69 11.75
C GLU A 305 -18.84 22.17 11.98
N SER A 306 -17.92 23.08 12.32
CA SER A 306 -16.50 22.77 12.49
C SER A 306 -16.25 21.84 13.68
N GLY A 307 -15.37 20.86 13.50
CA GLY A 307 -14.87 19.98 14.55
C GLY A 307 -14.28 20.70 15.76
N GLU A 308 -13.78 21.94 15.63
CA GLU A 308 -13.34 22.75 16.77
C GLU A 308 -14.45 22.99 17.82
N LYS A 309 -15.72 23.00 17.40
CA LYS A 309 -16.88 23.12 18.29
C LYS A 309 -17.41 21.77 18.75
N VAL A 310 -17.44 20.80 17.83
CA VAL A 310 -18.07 19.49 18.04
C VAL A 310 -17.17 18.57 18.85
N LEU A 311 -15.89 18.46 18.51
CA LEU A 311 -14.94 17.52 19.13
C LEU A 311 -14.72 17.72 20.64
N PRO A 312 -14.66 18.94 21.21
CA PRO A 312 -14.56 19.13 22.66
C PRO A 312 -15.74 18.56 23.47
N LEU A 313 -16.87 18.27 22.82
CA LEU A 313 -18.06 17.65 23.42
C LEU A 313 -18.24 16.20 22.95
N LEU A 314 -17.89 15.89 21.70
CA LEU A 314 -17.96 14.54 21.13
C LEU A 314 -16.87 13.62 21.71
N LEU A 315 -15.62 14.07 21.85
CA LEU A 315 -14.52 13.22 22.33
C LEU A 315 -14.73 12.70 23.77
N PRO A 316 -15.14 13.53 24.77
CA PRO A 316 -15.46 13.01 26.10
C PRO A 316 -16.72 12.14 26.12
N ALA A 317 -17.71 12.45 25.28
CA ALA A 317 -18.92 11.63 25.15
C ALA A 317 -18.60 10.25 24.53
N LEU A 318 -17.72 10.22 23.54
CA LEU A 318 -17.23 9.02 22.87
C LEU A 318 -16.34 8.18 23.79
N GLU A 319 -15.37 8.76 24.51
CA GLU A 319 -14.57 8.03 25.50
C GLU A 319 -15.46 7.41 26.58
N LYS A 320 -16.46 8.16 27.08
CA LYS A 320 -17.43 7.67 28.06
C LYS A 320 -18.32 6.56 27.50
N HIS A 321 -18.84 6.69 26.28
CA HIS A 321 -19.69 5.69 25.62
C HIS A 321 -18.90 4.40 25.33
N LEU A 322 -17.64 4.53 24.92
CA LEU A 322 -16.69 3.42 24.77
C LEU A 322 -16.37 2.76 26.12
N GLU A 323 -16.27 3.50 27.22
CA GLU A 323 -16.10 2.92 28.56
C GLU A 323 -17.36 2.19 29.04
N GLU A 324 -18.54 2.80 28.92
CA GLU A 324 -19.81 2.23 29.41
C GLU A 324 -20.22 0.96 28.65
N ASN A 325 -19.80 0.81 27.39
CA ASN A 325 -19.96 -0.43 26.60
C ASN A 325 -18.73 -1.38 26.65
N GLY A 326 -17.62 -0.98 27.31
CA GLY A 326 -16.40 -1.79 27.44
C GLY A 326 -15.47 -1.80 26.21
N TRP A 327 -15.75 -1.00 25.19
CA TRP A 327 -15.01 -0.90 23.93
C TRP A 327 -13.77 0.01 23.98
N LEU A 328 -13.55 0.74 25.07
CA LEU A 328 -12.45 1.73 25.16
C LEU A 328 -11.05 1.13 24.90
N ASN A 329 -10.77 -0.08 25.38
CA ASN A 329 -9.46 -0.72 25.21
C ASN A 329 -9.17 -1.21 23.77
N MET A 330 -10.20 -1.28 22.91
CA MET A 330 -10.11 -1.70 21.51
C MET A 330 -10.30 -0.52 20.53
N ALA A 331 -10.65 0.67 21.03
CA ALA A 331 -10.81 1.85 20.21
C ALA A 331 -9.48 2.56 19.97
N MET A 332 -9.23 2.92 18.72
CA MET A 332 -8.18 3.82 18.30
C MET A 332 -8.78 4.96 17.48
N ILE A 333 -8.13 6.12 17.48
CA ILE A 333 -8.56 7.30 16.72
C ILE A 333 -7.43 7.85 15.86
N HIS A 334 -7.74 8.04 14.59
CA HIS A 334 -6.85 8.64 13.61
C HIS A 334 -6.84 10.16 13.75
N ILE A 335 -5.66 10.76 13.79
CA ILE A 335 -5.52 12.22 13.90
C ILE A 335 -5.53 12.83 12.50
N ALA A 336 -4.58 12.45 11.64
CA ALA A 336 -4.51 12.82 10.23
C ALA A 336 -3.46 11.95 9.50
N ASP A 337 -3.73 11.65 8.23
CA ASP A 337 -2.95 10.71 7.41
C ASP A 337 -1.50 11.17 7.12
N GLU A 338 -0.58 10.21 7.06
CA GLU A 338 0.83 10.31 6.61
C GLU A 338 1.78 11.38 7.25
N PRO A 339 1.63 11.87 8.50
CA PRO A 339 2.49 12.91 9.12
C PRO A 339 4.00 12.63 9.16
N THR A 340 4.77 13.72 9.33
CA THR A 340 6.20 13.81 9.01
C THR A 340 7.01 14.84 9.82
N GLU A 341 8.36 14.86 9.88
CA GLU A 341 9.17 15.83 10.70
C GLU A 341 8.58 17.25 10.71
N ASP A 342 8.19 17.75 9.53
CA ASP A 342 7.45 18.99 9.48
C ASP A 342 6.02 18.79 9.99
N GLY A 343 5.21 17.95 9.31
CA GLY A 343 3.82 17.58 9.64
C GLY A 343 3.51 17.56 11.14
N LEU A 344 4.37 16.81 11.83
CA LEU A 344 4.53 16.50 13.24
C LEU A 344 4.18 17.65 14.17
N GLU A 345 4.66 18.88 13.98
CA GLU A 345 4.41 19.95 14.97
C GLU A 345 2.91 20.26 15.17
N ASN A 346 2.11 20.21 14.09
CA ASN A 346 0.68 20.49 14.15
C ASN A 346 -0.17 19.22 14.24
N TRP A 347 0.36 18.09 13.75
CA TRP A 347 -0.16 16.77 14.07
C TRP A 347 -0.12 16.51 15.59
N ILE A 348 1.01 16.84 16.25
CA ILE A 348 1.20 16.79 17.71
C ILE A 348 0.14 17.64 18.41
N LYS A 349 -0.09 18.89 17.99
CA LYS A 349 -1.11 19.75 18.64
C LYS A 349 -2.53 19.20 18.51
N ALA A 350 -2.87 18.58 17.38
CA ALA A 350 -4.16 17.92 17.20
C ALA A 350 -4.25 16.62 18.03
N SER A 351 -3.14 15.89 18.14
CA SER A 351 -2.96 14.72 19.00
C SER A 351 -3.05 15.07 20.50
N GLU A 352 -2.45 16.17 20.95
CA GLU A 352 -2.58 16.74 22.30
C GLU A 352 -4.00 17.23 22.55
N PHE A 353 -4.66 17.84 21.57
CA PHE A 353 -6.08 18.23 21.66
C PHE A 353 -6.98 17.02 21.85
N VAL A 354 -6.75 15.92 21.13
CA VAL A 354 -7.46 14.66 21.33
C VAL A 354 -7.17 14.10 22.72
N HIS A 355 -5.90 13.99 23.12
CA HIS A 355 -5.51 13.48 24.45
C HIS A 355 -6.06 14.34 25.60
N LYS A 356 -6.25 15.65 25.41
CA LYS A 356 -6.87 16.54 26.42
C LYS A 356 -8.35 16.18 26.71
N TYR A 357 -9.10 15.72 25.71
CA TYR A 357 -10.54 15.43 25.82
C TYR A 357 -10.89 13.95 25.86
N ALA A 358 -9.99 13.08 25.38
CA ALA A 358 -10.09 11.62 25.42
C ALA A 358 -8.68 11.00 25.67
N PRO A 359 -8.10 11.17 26.87
CA PRO A 359 -6.73 10.72 27.18
C PRO A 359 -6.51 9.20 27.14
N ARG A 360 -7.58 8.40 27.07
CA ARG A 360 -7.54 6.93 27.17
C ARG A 360 -7.82 6.24 25.83
N ILE A 361 -8.30 6.96 24.82
CA ILE A 361 -8.39 6.44 23.44
C ILE A 361 -6.98 6.48 22.84
N LYS A 362 -6.49 5.34 22.33
CA LYS A 362 -5.19 5.27 21.65
C LYS A 362 -5.21 6.03 20.32
N ARG A 363 -4.09 6.63 19.94
CA ARG A 363 -3.90 7.29 18.65
C ARG A 363 -3.11 6.36 17.71
N ILE A 364 -3.54 6.33 16.45
CA ILE A 364 -2.93 5.56 15.35
C ILE A 364 -2.92 6.43 14.09
N ASP A 365 -1.88 6.39 13.26
CA ASP A 365 -1.91 6.93 11.89
C ASP A 365 -0.85 6.23 11.02
N ALA A 366 -1.07 6.19 9.70
CA ALA A 366 -0.01 5.96 8.72
C ALA A 366 1.01 7.10 8.86
N ILE A 367 2.32 6.81 8.87
CA ILE A 367 3.35 7.84 9.08
C ILE A 367 4.49 7.70 8.08
N GLU A 368 5.27 8.76 7.92
CA GLU A 368 6.39 8.80 6.97
C GLU A 368 7.64 9.46 7.57
N THR A 369 7.82 9.31 8.89
CA THR A 369 8.92 9.90 9.69
C THR A 369 9.05 9.29 11.09
N VAL A 370 10.04 9.76 11.84
CA VAL A 370 10.25 9.51 13.28
C VAL A 370 9.84 10.71 14.15
N GLY A 371 9.80 10.54 15.48
CA GLY A 371 9.66 11.65 16.43
C GLY A 371 8.31 11.79 17.14
N PHE A 372 7.43 10.78 17.07
CA PHE A 372 6.12 10.81 17.72
C PHE A 372 6.13 10.35 19.20
N ASN A 373 7.28 10.25 19.86
CA ASN A 373 7.42 9.69 21.22
C ASN A 373 6.54 10.44 22.22
N GLY A 374 5.60 9.73 22.88
CA GLY A 374 4.61 10.30 23.80
C GLY A 374 3.39 10.97 23.14
N PHE A 375 3.37 11.09 21.80
CA PHE A 375 2.29 11.71 21.04
C PHE A 375 1.52 10.74 20.13
N LEU A 376 2.03 9.53 19.90
CA LEU A 376 1.36 8.48 19.11
C LEU A 376 1.57 7.11 19.79
N GLU A 377 0.49 6.37 20.05
CA GLU A 377 0.56 5.03 20.65
C GLU A 377 0.83 3.92 19.62
N VAL A 378 0.39 4.12 18.37
CA VAL A 378 0.52 3.13 17.29
C VAL A 378 1.05 3.80 16.00
N TRP A 379 2.28 3.47 15.64
CA TRP A 379 3.05 4.06 14.56
C TRP A 379 2.97 3.17 13.33
N VAL A 380 2.51 3.65 12.17
CA VAL A 380 2.35 2.82 10.97
C VAL A 380 3.21 3.33 9.79
N PRO A 381 4.55 3.23 9.85
CA PRO A 381 5.45 3.74 8.82
C PRO A 381 5.30 3.02 7.47
N THR A 382 5.50 3.73 6.35
CA THR A 382 5.64 3.05 5.05
C THR A 382 6.86 2.14 5.05
N LEU A 383 6.82 1.02 4.32
CA LEU A 383 7.84 -0.03 4.37
C LEU A 383 9.23 0.46 3.93
N HIS A 384 9.30 1.49 3.07
CA HIS A 384 10.56 2.11 2.69
C HIS A 384 11.05 3.10 3.77
N HIS A 385 10.17 3.89 4.40
CA HIS A 385 10.56 4.71 5.55
C HIS A 385 10.98 3.87 6.75
N PHE A 386 10.30 2.75 7.01
CA PHE A 386 10.70 1.79 8.04
C PHE A 386 12.09 1.17 7.76
N ASN A 387 12.44 0.95 6.49
CA ASN A 387 13.79 0.55 6.10
C ASN A 387 14.82 1.68 6.28
N ASP A 388 14.44 2.93 5.98
CA ASP A 388 15.34 4.08 5.95
C ASP A 388 15.70 4.63 7.35
N TRP A 389 14.78 4.54 8.32
CA TRP A 389 14.98 4.90 9.75
C TRP A 389 14.82 3.68 10.68
N MET A 390 15.37 2.54 10.26
CA MET A 390 15.11 1.25 10.91
C MET A 390 15.60 1.18 12.36
N ASP A 391 16.71 1.85 12.71
CA ASP A 391 17.24 1.84 14.06
C ASP A 391 16.33 2.65 15.01
N GLU A 392 15.82 3.81 14.56
CA GLU A 392 14.91 4.67 15.32
C GLU A 392 13.54 4.02 15.56
N TYR A 393 12.98 3.30 14.56
CA TYR A 393 11.74 2.54 14.78
C TYR A 393 11.95 1.30 15.66
N ILE A 394 13.14 0.69 15.65
CA ILE A 394 13.49 -0.39 16.58
C ILE A 394 13.60 0.14 18.01
N GLU A 395 14.18 1.33 18.23
CA GLU A 395 14.17 1.98 19.54
C GLU A 395 12.75 2.33 20.00
N ALA A 396 11.89 2.84 19.09
CA ALA A 396 10.49 3.14 19.40
C ALA A 396 9.67 1.89 19.81
N MET A 397 10.05 0.68 19.39
CA MET A 397 9.34 -0.56 19.75
C MET A 397 9.49 -0.98 21.23
N ASP A 398 10.41 -0.38 22.00
CA ASP A 398 10.50 -0.61 23.45
C ASP A 398 9.37 0.10 24.23
N GLU A 399 8.78 1.18 23.68
CA GLU A 399 7.70 1.96 24.33
C GLU A 399 6.38 2.04 23.53
N HIS A 400 6.39 1.75 22.22
CA HIS A 400 5.25 1.98 21.31
C HIS A 400 4.93 0.79 20.39
N GLU A 401 3.71 0.72 19.85
CA GLU A 401 3.34 -0.29 18.86
C GLU A 401 3.73 0.19 17.45
N VAL A 402 4.60 -0.53 16.74
CA VAL A 402 5.00 -0.19 15.35
C VAL A 402 4.44 -1.20 14.34
N TRP A 403 3.86 -0.73 13.24
CA TRP A 403 3.19 -1.48 12.14
C TRP A 403 3.87 -1.12 10.80
N PHE A 404 3.29 -1.46 9.62
CA PHE A 404 3.75 -0.86 8.34
C PHE A 404 2.70 -0.72 7.20
N TYR A 405 3.05 0.10 6.19
CA TYR A 405 2.27 0.50 4.99
C TYR A 405 3.17 0.59 3.70
N THR A 406 2.77 1.11 2.52
CA THR A 406 3.60 1.14 1.27
C THR A 406 3.31 2.30 0.28
N CYS A 407 4.35 3.04 -0.16
CA CYS A 407 4.26 4.40 -0.76
C CYS A 407 5.58 4.88 -1.48
N CYS A 408 5.56 5.77 -2.51
CA CYS A 408 6.52 6.89 -2.84
C CYS A 408 8.01 6.73 -3.29
N ASN A 409 8.65 7.87 -3.65
CA ASN A 409 10.02 8.19 -4.17
C ASN A 409 10.18 9.77 -4.32
N PRO A 410 11.36 10.44 -4.59
CA PRO A 410 11.99 10.60 -5.91
C PRO A 410 13.51 10.36 -5.91
N THR A 411 13.94 9.59 -6.87
CA THR A 411 13.75 8.19 -6.50
C THR A 411 14.80 7.88 -5.41
N GLY A 412 14.31 7.62 -4.19
CA GLY A 412 15.13 7.63 -2.96
C GLY A 412 15.07 8.93 -2.14
N ARG A 413 16.12 9.77 -2.23
CA ARG A 413 16.56 10.65 -1.13
C ARG A 413 16.17 12.13 -1.21
N TYR A 414 15.66 12.63 -2.33
CA TYR A 414 15.39 14.06 -2.51
C TYR A 414 13.97 14.46 -2.02
N PRO A 415 13.70 15.74 -1.67
CA PRO A 415 12.35 16.19 -1.29
C PRO A 415 11.32 16.21 -2.45
N ASN A 416 10.02 16.02 -2.19
CA ASN A 416 8.97 16.03 -3.23
C ASN A 416 7.49 16.12 -2.78
N ARG A 417 6.59 16.33 -3.77
CA ARG A 417 5.14 16.13 -3.71
C ARG A 417 4.66 14.94 -4.56
N PHE A 418 5.31 13.77 -4.48
CA PHE A 418 4.65 12.54 -4.94
C PHE A 418 3.49 12.29 -3.94
N LEU A 419 2.36 11.73 -4.37
CA LEU A 419 1.11 11.67 -3.58
C LEU A 419 1.15 10.66 -2.41
N ASP A 420 2.32 10.09 -2.21
CA ASP A 420 2.57 8.89 -1.45
C ASP A 420 4.04 8.91 -0.99
N PHE A 421 4.66 10.08 -0.81
CA PHE A 421 6.06 10.20 -0.38
C PHE A 421 6.36 11.32 0.61
N SER A 422 6.41 10.93 1.87
CA SER A 422 6.76 11.70 3.03
C SER A 422 6.27 13.14 2.94
N LEU A 423 5.12 13.46 3.55
CA LEU A 423 4.67 14.86 3.78
C LEU A 423 5.79 15.80 4.30
N LEU A 424 6.91 15.24 4.77
CA LEU A 424 8.22 15.77 5.15
C LEU A 424 8.92 16.38 3.94
N LYS A 425 9.25 15.48 3.01
CA LYS A 425 9.83 15.74 1.72
C LYS A 425 8.91 16.70 0.95
N THR A 426 7.63 16.81 1.31
CA THR A 426 6.62 17.72 0.79
C THR A 426 6.46 19.07 1.53
N ARG A 427 6.73 19.16 2.84
CA ARG A 427 6.60 20.39 3.68
C ARG A 427 7.96 21.03 3.98
N VAL A 428 9.05 20.26 3.95
CA VAL A 428 10.46 20.69 3.93
C VAL A 428 10.81 21.45 2.65
N LEU A 429 10.02 21.30 1.58
CA LEU A 429 10.08 22.21 0.42
C LEU A 429 10.01 23.68 0.87
N HIS A 430 9.20 23.97 1.90
CA HIS A 430 9.06 25.32 2.47
C HIS A 430 10.07 25.64 3.59
N TRP A 431 10.78 24.64 4.13
CA TRP A 431 11.93 24.87 5.00
C TRP A 431 13.23 25.08 4.22
N LEU A 432 13.39 24.46 3.04
CA LEU A 432 14.42 24.83 2.07
C LEU A 432 14.27 26.31 1.70
N ASN A 433 13.04 26.77 1.47
CA ASN A 433 12.78 28.19 1.27
C ASN A 433 13.24 29.07 2.42
N TYR A 434 13.01 28.64 3.66
CA TYR A 434 13.47 29.40 4.82
C TYR A 434 15.01 29.33 5.01
N ALA A 435 15.61 28.14 4.84
CA ALA A 435 17.02 27.87 5.11
C ALA A 435 17.96 28.50 4.08
N TYR A 436 17.55 28.50 2.80
CA TYR A 436 18.26 29.15 1.70
C TYR A 436 17.63 30.50 1.32
N ALA A 437 16.76 31.07 2.16
CA ALA A 437 16.09 32.36 1.93
C ALA A 437 15.36 32.51 0.57
N LEU A 438 14.94 31.41 -0.05
CA LEU A 438 14.10 31.37 -1.26
C LEU A 438 12.74 32.01 -0.95
N LYS A 439 12.15 32.73 -1.90
CA LYS A 439 10.96 33.58 -1.65
C LYS A 439 9.63 32.91 -1.93
N GLY A 440 9.62 31.73 -2.56
CA GLY A 440 8.40 30.98 -2.83
C GLY A 440 8.65 29.58 -3.39
N TYR A 441 7.61 28.95 -3.89
CA TYR A 441 7.61 27.56 -4.35
C TYR A 441 6.51 27.37 -5.40
N LEU A 442 6.83 26.63 -6.47
CA LEU A 442 5.94 26.37 -7.60
C LEU A 442 5.55 24.88 -7.60
N HIS A 443 4.35 24.54 -8.07
CA HIS A 443 3.95 23.14 -8.23
C HIS A 443 3.13 22.96 -9.50
N TRP A 444 3.61 22.05 -10.35
CA TRP A 444 3.05 21.78 -11.66
C TRP A 444 2.04 20.62 -11.54
N GLY A 445 0.81 20.83 -12.01
CA GLY A 445 -0.20 19.76 -12.12
C GLY A 445 -1.48 19.90 -11.28
N PHE A 446 -1.64 20.93 -10.43
CA PHE A 446 -2.76 21.08 -9.48
C PHE A 446 -4.16 20.76 -10.07
N ASN A 447 -4.42 21.13 -11.33
CA ASN A 447 -5.67 20.86 -12.05
C ASN A 447 -5.45 20.39 -13.50
N TRP A 448 -4.36 19.68 -13.78
CA TRP A 448 -3.99 19.32 -15.17
C TRP A 448 -4.62 17.99 -15.61
N TRP A 449 -5.49 18.03 -16.62
CA TRP A 449 -6.29 16.88 -17.07
C TRP A 449 -6.12 16.60 -18.58
N GLY A 450 -6.01 15.32 -18.96
CA GLY A 450 -5.66 14.90 -20.32
C GLY A 450 -6.64 15.31 -21.43
N ARG A 451 -7.94 15.45 -21.12
CA ARG A 451 -8.95 16.21 -21.87
C ARG A 451 -10.29 16.30 -21.13
N ASP A 452 -11.19 17.11 -21.68
CA ASP A 452 -12.46 17.57 -21.09
C ASP A 452 -13.36 16.48 -20.47
N PRO A 453 -13.66 16.56 -19.15
CA PRO A 453 -14.65 15.69 -18.50
C PRO A 453 -16.11 16.18 -18.65
N TYR A 454 -16.36 17.47 -18.96
CA TYR A 454 -17.71 18.04 -19.03
C TYR A 454 -17.82 19.20 -20.03
N SER A 455 -18.29 18.91 -21.25
CA SER A 455 -18.57 19.88 -22.31
C SER A 455 -19.85 20.71 -22.07
N LEU A 456 -19.94 21.39 -20.92
CA LEU A 456 -21.06 22.25 -20.52
C LEU A 456 -20.58 23.62 -20.01
N HIS A 457 -20.48 24.58 -20.94
CA HIS A 457 -20.46 26.00 -20.60
C HIS A 457 -21.78 26.41 -19.91
N THR A 458 -21.75 26.53 -18.59
CA THR A 458 -22.72 27.32 -17.80
C THR A 458 -22.25 27.56 -16.37
N ARG A 459 -21.55 26.60 -15.75
CA ARG A 459 -21.15 26.64 -14.33
C ARG A 459 -19.69 26.98 -14.03
N PHE A 460 -18.90 27.35 -15.05
CA PHE A 460 -17.44 27.57 -14.91
C PHE A 460 -17.06 28.37 -13.66
N TRP A 461 -17.64 29.55 -13.45
CA TRP A 461 -17.30 30.41 -12.32
C TRP A 461 -17.73 29.86 -10.95
N GLU A 462 -18.86 29.14 -10.84
CA GLU A 462 -19.30 28.52 -9.57
C GLU A 462 -18.38 27.37 -9.14
N VAL A 463 -17.78 26.69 -10.11
CA VAL A 463 -16.81 25.60 -9.89
C VAL A 463 -15.42 26.18 -9.66
N PHE A 464 -15.00 27.15 -10.47
CA PHE A 464 -13.70 27.79 -10.36
C PHE A 464 -13.54 28.59 -9.06
N GLU A 465 -14.58 29.32 -8.61
CA GLU A 465 -14.57 29.97 -7.30
C GLU A 465 -14.36 28.98 -6.15
N LYS A 466 -14.91 27.76 -6.24
CA LYS A 466 -14.69 26.71 -5.24
C LYS A 466 -13.27 26.16 -5.29
N TRP A 467 -12.67 26.02 -6.49
CA TRP A 467 -11.25 25.67 -6.61
C TRP A 467 -10.33 26.76 -6.06
N ILE A 468 -10.60 28.04 -6.34
CA ILE A 468 -9.86 29.16 -5.75
C ILE A 468 -10.01 29.21 -4.22
N ALA A 469 -11.23 29.04 -3.71
CA ALA A 469 -11.48 29.00 -2.27
C ALA A 469 -10.72 27.83 -1.60
N LEU A 470 -10.69 26.66 -2.23
CA LEU A 470 -9.95 25.48 -1.77
C LEU A 470 -8.44 25.69 -1.79
N MET A 471 -7.88 26.19 -2.89
CA MET A 471 -6.46 26.58 -3.02
C MET A 471 -6.05 27.59 -1.95
N ALA A 472 -6.83 28.67 -1.79
CA ALA A 472 -6.57 29.74 -0.83
C ALA A 472 -6.71 29.27 0.62
N GLU A 473 -7.71 28.43 0.90
CA GLU A 473 -7.80 27.71 2.17
C GLU A 473 -6.51 26.96 2.45
N HIS A 474 -6.02 26.18 1.48
CA HIS A 474 -4.81 25.39 1.60
C HIS A 474 -3.51 26.21 1.49
N ARG A 475 -3.62 27.55 1.65
CA ARG A 475 -2.54 28.54 1.68
C ARG A 475 -1.70 28.61 0.42
N GLN A 476 -2.23 28.15 -0.72
CA GLN A 476 -1.75 28.68 -1.99
C GLN A 476 -2.26 30.13 -2.10
N ASN A 477 -1.32 31.07 -1.97
CA ASN A 477 -1.54 32.52 -2.01
C ASN A 477 -1.02 33.16 -3.30
N VAL A 478 -0.45 32.36 -4.20
CA VAL A 478 0.05 32.76 -5.52
C VAL A 478 -0.76 32.01 -6.58
N PHE A 479 -1.30 32.74 -7.55
CA PHE A 479 -2.31 32.23 -8.46
C PHE A 479 -2.07 32.62 -9.92
N TRP A 480 -2.20 31.62 -10.79
CA TRP A 480 -1.91 31.70 -12.21
C TRP A 480 -3.16 32.12 -13.02
N ILE A 481 -3.07 33.27 -13.72
CA ILE A 481 -4.15 33.86 -14.53
C ILE A 481 -3.74 33.87 -16.01
N PRO A 482 -4.54 33.26 -16.92
CA PRO A 482 -4.32 33.39 -18.35
C PRO A 482 -4.39 34.85 -18.81
N ILE A 483 -3.33 35.35 -19.45
CA ILE A 483 -3.28 36.71 -19.98
C ILE A 483 -4.38 36.99 -21.01
N ASP A 484 -4.84 35.94 -21.71
CA ASP A 484 -5.98 35.94 -22.64
C ASP A 484 -7.32 36.34 -21.99
N THR A 485 -7.39 36.43 -20.65
CA THR A 485 -8.55 36.98 -19.93
C THR A 485 -8.68 38.50 -20.07
N VAL A 486 -7.63 39.20 -20.51
CA VAL A 486 -7.72 40.60 -20.96
C VAL A 486 -8.14 40.60 -22.42
N LYS A 487 -9.36 41.04 -22.73
CA LYS A 487 -9.83 41.06 -24.13
C LYS A 487 -9.20 42.25 -24.87
N VAL A 488 -8.61 41.98 -26.03
CA VAL A 488 -8.05 43.01 -26.91
C VAL A 488 -9.13 43.49 -27.88
N LEU A 489 -9.55 44.74 -27.78
CA LEU A 489 -10.52 45.38 -28.68
C LEU A 489 -9.78 46.35 -29.60
N ALA A 490 -9.94 46.23 -30.92
CA ALA A 490 -9.32 47.17 -31.85
C ALA A 490 -10.13 48.46 -31.97
N GLU A 491 -9.47 49.61 -31.82
CA GLU A 491 -10.01 50.94 -32.12
C GLU A 491 -9.24 51.56 -33.31
N ASN A 492 -9.69 52.71 -33.84
CA ASN A 492 -9.22 53.22 -35.14
C ASN A 492 -7.69 53.44 -35.23
N ASP A 493 -7.08 53.89 -34.13
CA ASP A 493 -5.64 54.21 -34.05
C ASP A 493 -4.94 53.46 -32.89
N GLY A 494 -5.40 52.26 -32.54
CA GLY A 494 -4.78 51.44 -31.50
C GLY A 494 -5.64 50.29 -30.98
N TYR A 495 -5.39 49.89 -29.73
CA TYR A 495 -6.21 48.93 -29.00
C TYR A 495 -6.76 49.53 -27.71
N LYS A 496 -7.91 49.02 -27.32
CA LYS A 496 -8.51 49.19 -26.01
C LYS A 496 -8.62 47.83 -25.36
N PHE A 497 -8.27 47.77 -24.08
CA PHE A 497 -8.25 46.52 -23.34
C PHE A 497 -9.47 46.46 -22.42
N ASP A 498 -10.21 45.37 -22.51
CA ASP A 498 -11.34 45.05 -21.63
C ASP A 498 -10.88 44.00 -20.62
N PHE A 499 -10.49 44.48 -19.44
CA PHE A 499 -10.02 43.69 -18.32
C PHE A 499 -11.14 42.95 -17.58
N SER A 500 -12.43 43.10 -17.91
CA SER A 500 -13.55 42.60 -17.09
C SER A 500 -13.58 41.10 -16.77
N ILE A 501 -12.82 40.25 -17.48
CA ILE A 501 -12.62 38.85 -17.13
C ILE A 501 -11.35 38.66 -16.29
N PHE A 502 -10.25 39.33 -16.64
CA PHE A 502 -9.03 39.39 -15.82
C PHE A 502 -9.31 39.95 -14.42
N ASP A 503 -10.02 41.08 -14.33
CA ASP A 503 -10.49 41.69 -13.08
C ASP A 503 -11.35 40.70 -12.29
N ARG A 504 -12.26 39.98 -12.96
CA ARG A 504 -13.08 38.96 -12.30
C ARG A 504 -12.27 37.74 -11.83
N TYR A 505 -11.13 37.42 -12.43
CA TYR A 505 -10.16 36.51 -11.84
C TYR A 505 -9.49 37.17 -10.62
N VAL A 506 -8.88 38.35 -10.79
CA VAL A 506 -8.11 39.03 -9.74
C VAL A 506 -8.95 39.36 -8.50
N GLU A 507 -10.12 39.97 -8.64
CA GLU A 507 -11.05 40.24 -7.54
C GLU A 507 -11.46 38.96 -6.79
N LEU A 508 -11.63 37.84 -7.51
CA LEU A 508 -11.96 36.55 -6.92
C LEU A 508 -10.78 35.98 -6.13
N LEU A 509 -9.56 36.07 -6.67
CA LEU A 509 -8.32 35.67 -6.00
C LEU A 509 -8.06 36.54 -4.75
N LEU A 510 -8.23 37.86 -4.85
CA LEU A 510 -8.06 38.82 -3.76
C LEU A 510 -9.16 38.69 -2.70
N LYS A 511 -10.40 38.33 -3.08
CA LYS A 511 -11.49 37.98 -2.14
C LYS A 511 -11.08 36.81 -1.24
N TYR A 512 -10.34 35.84 -1.79
CA TYR A 512 -9.75 34.74 -1.03
C TYR A 512 -8.28 34.99 -0.61
N LYS A 513 -7.82 36.25 -0.70
CA LYS A 513 -6.53 36.77 -0.21
C LYS A 513 -5.28 36.16 -0.86
N ALA A 514 -5.25 36.12 -2.19
CA ALA A 514 -3.99 36.01 -2.91
C ALA A 514 -3.00 37.15 -2.53
N ASP A 515 -1.74 36.80 -2.28
CA ASP A 515 -0.62 37.72 -2.02
C ASP A 515 0.16 38.07 -3.30
N ARG A 516 0.08 37.21 -4.33
CA ARG A 516 0.67 37.42 -5.67
C ARG A 516 -0.28 36.98 -6.78
N ILE A 517 -0.16 37.63 -7.92
CA ILE A 517 -0.84 37.31 -9.18
C ILE A 517 0.23 36.92 -10.19
N GLU A 518 0.23 35.68 -10.66
CA GLU A 518 1.09 35.21 -11.76
C GLU A 518 0.31 35.29 -13.08
N ILE A 519 0.87 35.97 -14.08
CA ILE A 519 0.26 36.14 -15.40
C ILE A 519 0.97 35.21 -16.38
N THR A 520 0.23 34.33 -17.06
CA THR A 520 0.78 33.24 -17.91
C THR A 520 1.79 33.68 -18.95
N HIS A 521 2.72 32.77 -19.28
CA HIS A 521 3.78 32.90 -20.29
C HIS A 521 3.37 33.73 -21.52
N ILE A 522 4.08 34.85 -21.73
CA ILE A 522 3.90 35.76 -22.88
C ILE A 522 4.70 35.34 -24.12
N ALA A 523 5.60 34.37 -23.98
CA ALA A 523 6.31 33.69 -25.04
C ALA A 523 6.41 32.17 -24.73
N HIS A 524 6.95 31.40 -25.67
CA HIS A 524 7.19 29.97 -25.52
C HIS A 524 8.35 29.53 -26.42
N PHE A 525 9.05 28.47 -26.02
CA PHE A 525 10.00 27.80 -26.91
C PHE A 525 9.26 27.00 -27.99
N LYS A 526 9.73 27.10 -29.23
CA LYS A 526 9.15 26.42 -30.40
C LYS A 526 9.21 24.89 -30.30
N THR A 527 10.22 24.40 -29.60
CA THR A 527 10.34 23.04 -29.06
C THR A 527 11.10 23.16 -27.74
N TRP A 528 10.79 22.34 -26.73
CA TRP A 528 11.49 22.34 -25.44
C TRP A 528 13.00 22.11 -25.63
N GLY A 529 13.83 22.91 -24.96
CA GLY A 529 15.29 22.81 -25.00
C GLY A 529 16.03 23.36 -26.24
N VAL A 530 15.42 24.22 -27.07
CA VAL A 530 16.12 24.88 -28.22
C VAL A 530 15.89 26.39 -28.31
N ARG A 531 16.88 27.08 -28.88
CA ARG A 531 17.05 28.55 -28.97
C ARG A 531 15.86 29.38 -29.47
N GLU A 532 14.94 28.86 -30.27
CA GLU A 532 13.93 29.70 -30.94
C GLU A 532 12.71 29.95 -30.03
N LEU A 533 12.61 31.18 -29.52
CA LEU A 533 11.53 31.67 -28.66
C LEU A 533 10.52 32.50 -29.46
N LEU A 534 9.23 32.30 -29.24
CA LEU A 534 8.13 32.97 -29.94
C LEU A 534 7.14 33.64 -28.98
N PHE A 535 6.87 34.93 -29.17
CA PHE A 535 5.80 35.62 -28.43
C PHE A 535 4.42 35.00 -28.74
N ARG A 536 3.54 35.00 -27.73
CA ARG A 536 2.15 34.53 -27.79
C ARG A 536 1.34 35.35 -28.80
N GLU A 537 0.46 34.70 -29.56
CA GLU A 537 -0.56 35.39 -30.37
C GLU A 537 -1.77 35.78 -29.51
N PHE A 538 -2.38 36.94 -29.79
CA PHE A 538 -3.56 37.43 -29.07
C PHE A 538 -4.78 37.54 -29.98
N ASP A 539 -5.94 37.06 -29.53
CA ASP A 539 -7.22 37.16 -30.24
C ASP A 539 -7.83 38.57 -30.08
N THR A 540 -7.61 39.43 -31.07
CA THR A 540 -8.10 40.81 -31.18
C THR A 540 -9.50 40.87 -31.80
N ILE A 541 -10.45 41.53 -31.13
CA ILE A 541 -11.84 41.71 -31.56
C ILE A 541 -12.00 43.09 -32.22
N HIS A 542 -12.40 43.14 -33.50
CA HIS A 542 -12.70 44.39 -34.20
C HIS A 542 -14.12 44.93 -33.94
N PRO A 543 -14.41 46.22 -34.19
CA PRO A 543 -15.73 46.83 -33.95
C PRO A 543 -16.89 46.24 -34.76
N ASN A 544 -16.60 45.42 -35.77
CA ASN A 544 -17.57 44.67 -36.57
C ASN A 544 -17.79 43.23 -36.07
N GLY A 545 -17.23 42.86 -34.90
CA GLY A 545 -17.34 41.54 -34.30
C GLY A 545 -16.37 40.48 -34.85
N VAL A 546 -15.49 40.83 -35.80
CA VAL A 546 -14.51 39.89 -36.36
C VAL A 546 -13.31 39.77 -35.42
N VAL A 547 -13.01 38.55 -34.98
CA VAL A 547 -11.79 38.21 -34.22
C VAL A 547 -10.65 37.90 -35.20
N LYS A 548 -9.43 38.33 -34.89
CA LYS A 548 -8.19 37.94 -35.56
C LYS A 548 -7.09 37.73 -34.54
N ARG A 549 -6.19 36.78 -34.79
CA ARG A 549 -4.91 36.75 -34.11
C ARG A 549 -3.97 37.82 -34.63
N GLU A 550 -3.30 38.50 -33.71
CA GLU A 550 -2.17 39.38 -34.00
C GLU A 550 -0.98 39.02 -33.09
N SER A 551 0.25 39.21 -33.60
CA SER A 551 1.49 38.88 -32.88
C SER A 551 1.58 39.65 -31.55
N GLY A 552 2.05 38.98 -30.50
CA GLY A 552 2.39 39.62 -29.23
C GLY A 552 3.35 40.80 -29.39
N GLU A 553 4.25 40.79 -30.37
CA GLU A 553 5.13 41.94 -30.68
C GLU A 553 4.37 43.23 -31.03
N LYS A 554 3.12 43.11 -31.53
CA LYS A 554 2.24 44.24 -31.89
C LYS A 554 1.30 44.61 -30.75
N VAL A 555 0.88 43.65 -29.94
CA VAL A 555 -0.13 43.83 -28.88
C VAL A 555 0.52 44.16 -27.53
N LEU A 556 1.56 43.42 -27.12
CA LEU A 556 2.25 43.60 -25.83
C LEU A 556 2.82 45.02 -25.61
N PRO A 557 3.38 45.75 -26.61
CA PRO A 557 3.85 47.13 -26.39
C PRO A 557 2.76 48.13 -25.98
N LEU A 558 1.49 47.78 -26.15
CA LEU A 558 0.32 48.58 -25.77
C LEU A 558 -0.45 47.94 -24.61
N LEU A 559 -0.49 46.61 -24.54
CA LEU A 559 -1.11 45.85 -23.44
C LEU A 559 -0.29 45.94 -22.15
N LEU A 560 1.04 45.77 -22.20
CA LEU A 560 1.88 45.77 -20.98
C LEU A 560 1.84 47.11 -20.22
N PRO A 561 1.95 48.30 -20.86
CA PRO A 561 1.80 49.57 -20.14
C PRO A 561 0.38 49.80 -19.63
N ALA A 562 -0.64 49.33 -20.37
CA ALA A 562 -2.04 49.44 -19.95
C ALA A 562 -2.34 48.52 -18.75
N LEU A 563 -1.79 47.31 -18.74
CA LEU A 563 -1.85 46.35 -17.65
C LEU A 563 -1.10 46.85 -16.42
N GLU A 564 0.14 47.36 -16.56
CA GLU A 564 0.89 47.96 -15.45
C GLU A 564 0.11 49.12 -14.80
N LYS A 565 -0.45 50.02 -15.61
CA LYS A 565 -1.26 51.15 -15.13
C LYS A 565 -2.58 50.70 -14.48
N HIS A 566 -3.28 49.73 -15.07
CA HIS A 566 -4.55 49.21 -14.54
C HIS A 566 -4.34 48.46 -13.22
N LEU A 567 -3.25 47.70 -13.10
CA LEU A 567 -2.80 47.12 -11.85
C LEU A 567 -2.41 48.20 -10.83
N GLU A 568 -1.80 49.31 -11.22
CA GLU A 568 -1.49 50.42 -10.30
C GLU A 568 -2.75 51.14 -9.79
N GLU A 569 -3.68 51.49 -10.67
CA GLU A 569 -4.89 52.25 -10.30
C GLU A 569 -5.84 51.45 -9.38
N ASN A 570 -5.81 50.11 -9.45
CA ASN A 570 -6.53 49.23 -8.53
C ASN A 570 -5.69 48.81 -7.29
N GLY A 571 -4.40 49.20 -7.22
CA GLY A 571 -3.50 48.89 -6.10
C GLY A 571 -2.85 47.51 -6.13
N TRP A 572 -2.98 46.77 -7.23
CA TRP A 572 -2.53 45.38 -7.40
C TRP A 572 -1.10 45.24 -7.97
N LEU A 573 -0.50 46.32 -8.52
CA LEU A 573 0.78 46.27 -9.23
C LEU A 573 1.93 45.62 -8.42
N ASN A 574 2.04 45.95 -7.13
CA ASN A 574 3.10 45.40 -6.26
C ASN A 574 2.95 43.88 -5.95
N MET A 575 1.84 43.27 -6.39
CA MET A 575 1.53 41.85 -6.24
C MET A 575 1.62 41.08 -7.57
N ALA A 576 1.65 41.79 -8.71
CA ALA A 576 1.66 41.17 -10.03
C ALA A 576 3.07 40.74 -10.48
N MET A 577 3.14 39.54 -11.04
CA MET A 577 4.32 38.94 -11.65
C MET A 577 3.92 38.35 -13.00
N ILE A 578 4.81 38.38 -13.99
CA ILE A 578 4.51 37.91 -15.35
C ILE A 578 5.56 36.91 -15.84
N HIS A 579 5.07 35.83 -16.44
CA HIS A 579 5.88 34.78 -17.00
C HIS A 579 6.38 35.12 -18.40
N ILE A 580 7.65 34.85 -18.69
CA ILE A 580 8.25 35.06 -20.03
C ILE A 580 8.06 33.79 -20.85
N ALA A 581 8.71 32.69 -20.47
CA ALA A 581 8.58 31.37 -21.09
C ALA A 581 9.11 30.24 -20.17
N ASP A 582 8.40 29.12 -20.18
CA ASP A 582 8.64 27.92 -19.37
C ASP A 582 9.99 27.24 -19.69
N GLU A 583 10.72 26.85 -18.63
CA GLU A 583 11.89 25.97 -18.63
C GLU A 583 13.01 26.27 -19.68
N PRO A 584 13.58 27.50 -19.72
CA PRO A 584 14.84 27.75 -20.42
C PRO A 584 15.96 26.85 -19.89
N THR A 585 16.53 26.06 -20.79
CA THR A 585 17.82 25.40 -20.61
C THR A 585 18.97 26.35 -20.99
N GLU A 586 20.22 25.96 -20.74
CA GLU A 586 21.43 26.74 -21.06
C GLU A 586 21.46 27.21 -22.53
N ASP A 587 20.99 26.36 -23.46
CA ASP A 587 20.88 26.67 -24.89
C ASP A 587 19.77 27.71 -25.21
N GLY A 588 18.74 27.84 -24.37
CA GLY A 588 17.61 28.77 -24.58
C GLY A 588 17.83 30.18 -24.02
N LEU A 589 18.75 30.33 -23.06
CA LEU A 589 18.95 31.50 -22.21
C LEU A 589 19.02 32.84 -22.97
N GLU A 590 19.85 32.95 -24.02
CA GLU A 590 20.11 34.21 -24.74
C GLU A 590 18.84 34.82 -25.36
N ASN A 591 17.87 34.00 -25.76
CA ASN A 591 16.63 34.46 -26.39
C ASN A 591 15.49 34.61 -25.38
N TRP A 592 15.50 33.83 -24.29
CA TRP A 592 14.67 34.11 -23.12
C TRP A 592 14.97 35.52 -22.57
N ILE A 593 16.26 35.87 -22.42
CA ILE A 593 16.71 37.19 -21.93
C ILE A 593 16.12 38.34 -22.77
N LYS A 594 16.18 38.25 -24.11
CA LYS A 594 15.67 39.31 -25.01
C LYS A 594 14.16 39.51 -24.89
N ALA A 595 13.39 38.44 -24.71
CA ALA A 595 11.96 38.54 -24.46
C ALA A 595 11.65 39.13 -23.08
N SER A 596 12.50 38.83 -22.10
CA SER A 596 12.42 39.41 -20.77
C SER A 596 12.74 40.91 -20.76
N GLU A 597 13.80 41.35 -21.44
CA GLU A 597 14.13 42.77 -21.64
C GLU A 597 12.99 43.52 -22.35
N PHE A 598 12.36 42.89 -23.34
CA PHE A 598 11.19 43.45 -24.04
C PHE A 598 10.03 43.69 -23.09
N VAL A 599 9.73 42.78 -22.15
CA VAL A 599 8.70 42.99 -21.13
C VAL A 599 9.05 44.15 -20.21
N HIS A 600 10.26 44.16 -19.64
CA HIS A 600 10.71 45.23 -18.73
C HIS A 600 10.74 46.61 -19.40
N LYS A 601 10.96 46.71 -20.72
CA LYS A 601 10.88 47.98 -21.45
C LYS A 601 9.48 48.61 -21.42
N TYR A 602 8.41 47.81 -21.38
CA TYR A 602 7.02 48.27 -21.49
C TYR A 602 6.23 48.17 -20.19
N ALA A 603 6.63 47.28 -19.28
CA ALA A 603 6.16 47.21 -17.91
C ALA A 603 7.37 47.06 -16.95
N PRO A 604 8.16 48.14 -16.75
CA PRO A 604 9.39 48.10 -15.93
C PRO A 604 9.14 47.86 -14.43
N ARG A 605 7.89 47.85 -13.97
CA ARG A 605 7.51 47.72 -12.56
C ARG A 605 6.76 46.43 -12.26
N ILE A 606 6.28 45.71 -13.28
CA ILE A 606 5.80 44.33 -13.13
C ILE A 606 7.03 43.41 -13.02
N LYS A 607 7.09 42.57 -11.97
CA LYS A 607 8.17 41.58 -11.80
C LYS A 607 8.04 40.43 -12.80
N ARG A 608 9.15 39.83 -13.19
CA ARG A 608 9.19 38.68 -14.09
C ARG A 608 9.52 37.42 -13.28
N ILE A 609 8.84 36.30 -13.58
CA ILE A 609 8.96 35.01 -12.88
C ILE A 609 8.96 33.85 -13.90
N ASP A 610 9.79 32.82 -13.77
CA ASP A 610 9.68 31.60 -14.60
C ASP A 610 10.35 30.36 -13.97
N ALA A 611 9.81 29.17 -14.28
CA ALA A 611 10.47 27.88 -14.10
C ALA A 611 11.72 27.80 -14.99
N ILE A 612 12.88 27.36 -14.48
CA ILE A 612 14.16 27.37 -15.21
C ILE A 612 14.95 26.07 -15.02
N GLU A 613 15.83 25.74 -15.98
CA GLU A 613 16.64 24.51 -15.97
C GLU A 613 18.15 24.79 -16.11
N THR A 614 18.58 26.01 -15.76
CA THR A 614 19.96 26.52 -15.89
C THR A 614 20.17 27.75 -14.99
N VAL A 615 21.41 28.23 -14.89
CA VAL A 615 21.77 29.53 -14.28
C VAL A 615 21.94 30.65 -15.33
N GLY A 616 22.11 31.90 -14.88
CA GLY A 616 22.60 33.01 -15.74
C GLY A 616 21.65 34.18 -16.01
N PHE A 617 20.59 34.36 -15.22
CA PHE A 617 19.52 35.34 -15.47
C PHE A 617 19.71 36.71 -14.78
N ASN A 618 20.90 37.03 -14.24
CA ASN A 618 21.14 38.23 -13.43
C ASN A 618 20.80 39.53 -14.18
N GLY A 619 19.96 40.37 -13.56
CA GLY A 619 19.39 41.60 -14.16
C GLY A 619 18.26 41.37 -15.18
N PHE A 620 18.00 40.12 -15.57
CA PHE A 620 17.01 39.76 -16.59
C PHE A 620 15.81 39.00 -16.04
N LEU A 621 15.83 38.53 -14.79
CA LEU A 621 14.71 37.86 -14.13
C LEU A 621 14.64 38.31 -12.65
N GLU A 622 13.49 38.80 -12.19
CA GLU A 622 13.32 39.17 -10.77
C GLU A 622 13.06 37.95 -9.88
N VAL A 623 12.47 36.88 -10.41
CA VAL A 623 12.05 35.70 -9.65
C VAL A 623 12.38 34.39 -10.39
N TRP A 624 13.36 33.64 -9.90
CA TRP A 624 13.94 32.47 -10.55
C TRP A 624 13.35 31.19 -9.95
N VAL A 625 12.92 30.20 -10.76
CA VAL A 625 12.24 29.01 -10.22
C VAL A 625 12.88 27.69 -10.72
N PRO A 626 14.14 27.37 -10.36
CA PRO A 626 14.81 26.12 -10.77
C PRO A 626 14.08 24.84 -10.33
N THR A 627 14.32 23.69 -10.97
CA THR A 627 13.88 22.41 -10.39
C THR A 627 14.69 22.06 -9.15
N LEU A 628 14.15 21.28 -8.20
CA LEU A 628 14.84 21.03 -6.92
C LEU A 628 16.19 20.28 -7.06
N HIS A 629 16.36 19.46 -8.10
CA HIS A 629 17.65 18.82 -8.35
C HIS A 629 18.65 19.81 -8.96
N HIS A 630 18.25 20.57 -9.99
CA HIS A 630 19.12 21.60 -10.55
C HIS A 630 19.45 22.73 -9.57
N PHE A 631 18.55 23.11 -8.66
CA PHE A 631 18.86 24.02 -7.54
C PHE A 631 19.98 23.49 -6.64
N ASN A 632 19.97 22.19 -6.35
CA ASN A 632 21.02 21.53 -5.58
C ASN A 632 22.34 21.42 -6.36
N ASP A 633 22.27 21.18 -7.67
CA ASP A 633 23.45 20.91 -8.51
C ASP A 633 24.23 22.18 -8.89
N TRP A 634 23.59 23.36 -8.84
CA TRP A 634 24.20 24.70 -9.01
C TRP A 634 23.95 25.62 -7.80
N MET A 635 24.05 25.06 -6.59
CA MET A 635 23.71 25.72 -5.33
C MET A 635 24.40 27.07 -5.12
N ASP A 636 25.71 27.16 -5.40
CA ASP A 636 26.50 28.36 -5.13
C ASP A 636 26.08 29.54 -6.03
N GLU A 637 25.88 29.30 -7.33
CA GLU A 637 25.42 30.31 -8.29
C GLU A 637 24.00 30.81 -7.99
N TYR A 638 23.08 29.93 -7.55
CA TYR A 638 21.76 30.38 -7.12
C TYR A 638 21.82 31.18 -5.81
N ILE A 639 22.69 30.81 -4.86
CA ILE A 639 22.85 31.56 -3.59
C ILE A 639 23.41 32.96 -3.86
N GLU A 640 24.38 33.13 -4.77
CA GLU A 640 24.87 34.46 -5.15
C GLU A 640 23.75 35.32 -5.80
N ALA A 641 22.87 34.71 -6.61
CA ALA A 641 21.73 35.43 -7.21
C ALA A 641 20.70 35.94 -6.16
N MET A 642 20.63 35.35 -4.96
CA MET A 642 19.66 35.74 -3.92
C MET A 642 19.96 37.07 -3.22
N ASP A 643 21.17 37.61 -3.37
CA ASP A 643 21.51 38.95 -2.87
C ASP A 643 20.81 40.07 -3.67
N GLU A 644 20.46 39.83 -4.95
CA GLU A 644 19.78 40.79 -5.82
C GLU A 644 18.39 40.33 -6.34
N HIS A 645 18.05 39.04 -6.27
CA HIS A 645 16.84 38.44 -6.87
C HIS A 645 16.04 37.50 -5.94
N GLU A 646 14.81 37.13 -6.32
CA GLU A 646 13.98 36.13 -5.62
C GLU A 646 14.17 34.73 -6.25
N VAL A 647 14.16 33.63 -5.47
CA VAL A 647 14.39 32.24 -5.98
C VAL A 647 13.37 31.22 -5.39
N TRP A 648 12.96 30.16 -6.12
CA TRP A 648 11.81 29.21 -5.89
C TRP A 648 12.06 27.79 -6.55
N PHE A 649 11.18 26.74 -6.45
CA PHE A 649 11.30 25.43 -7.21
C PHE A 649 10.03 24.49 -7.30
N TYR A 650 10.02 23.36 -8.08
CA TYR A 650 8.87 22.38 -8.29
C TYR A 650 9.18 20.83 -8.42
N THR A 651 8.16 19.90 -8.39
CA THR A 651 8.26 18.43 -8.01
C THR A 651 7.02 17.43 -8.29
N CYS A 652 7.11 16.13 -8.81
CA CYS A 652 6.00 15.04 -8.92
C CYS A 652 6.27 13.48 -9.36
N CYS A 653 5.53 12.45 -8.81
CA CYS A 653 5.21 10.94 -9.06
C CYS A 653 6.16 9.63 -9.13
N ASN A 654 5.76 8.42 -8.58
CA ASN A 654 6.34 6.98 -8.72
C ASN A 654 5.40 5.75 -8.34
N PRO A 655 5.61 4.61 -7.55
CA PRO A 655 6.75 3.82 -6.88
C PRO A 655 6.73 2.22 -6.84
N THR A 656 7.85 1.46 -6.80
CA THR A 656 7.83 -0.03 -7.09
C THR A 656 9.07 -0.94 -6.70
N GLY A 657 9.24 -2.14 -7.32
CA GLY A 657 10.56 -2.81 -7.49
C GLY A 657 10.80 -4.15 -6.78
N ARG A 658 11.95 -4.27 -6.09
CA ARG A 658 12.37 -5.48 -5.34
C ARG A 658 11.59 -5.70 -4.05
N TYR A 659 10.95 -4.66 -3.52
CA TYR A 659 10.10 -4.72 -2.33
C TYR A 659 8.91 -5.68 -2.52
N PRO A 660 8.50 -6.42 -1.47
CA PRO A 660 7.22 -7.12 -1.46
C PRO A 660 6.05 -6.15 -1.60
N ASN A 661 5.07 -6.49 -2.44
CA ASN A 661 3.76 -5.85 -2.50
C ASN A 661 2.75 -6.82 -3.15
N ARG A 662 1.47 -6.43 -3.22
CA ARG A 662 0.32 -7.23 -3.62
C ARG A 662 -0.24 -6.88 -5.01
N PHE A 663 0.64 -6.53 -5.95
CA PHE A 663 0.26 -6.19 -7.33
C PHE A 663 -0.05 -7.45 -8.17
N LEU A 664 -0.80 -7.28 -9.26
CA LEU A 664 -1.28 -8.36 -10.16
C LEU A 664 -0.20 -8.94 -11.08
N ASP A 665 0.89 -8.19 -11.31
CA ASP A 665 2.07 -8.64 -12.04
C ASP A 665 3.26 -9.00 -11.13
N PHE A 666 3.02 -8.99 -9.81
CA PHE A 666 3.91 -9.52 -8.80
C PHE A 666 3.51 -10.96 -8.46
N SER A 667 4.50 -11.85 -8.32
CA SER A 667 4.27 -13.22 -7.87
C SER A 667 3.55 -13.23 -6.52
N LEU A 668 2.59 -14.15 -6.34
CA LEU A 668 1.83 -14.34 -5.10
C LEU A 668 2.74 -14.50 -3.86
N LEU A 669 3.95 -15.03 -4.03
CA LEU A 669 4.97 -15.09 -2.98
C LEU A 669 5.31 -13.72 -2.38
N LYS A 670 5.33 -12.64 -3.17
CA LYS A 670 5.51 -11.25 -2.69
C LYS A 670 4.36 -10.78 -1.78
N THR A 671 3.17 -11.36 -1.91
CA THR A 671 2.05 -11.08 -0.99
C THR A 671 2.20 -11.88 0.31
N ARG A 672 2.48 -13.19 0.23
CA ARG A 672 2.62 -14.05 1.43
C ARG A 672 3.73 -13.58 2.38
N VAL A 673 4.87 -13.11 1.85
CA VAL A 673 6.02 -12.68 2.68
C VAL A 673 5.85 -11.34 3.41
N LEU A 674 4.82 -10.54 3.12
CA LEU A 674 4.53 -9.29 3.86
C LEU A 674 4.39 -9.57 5.37
N HIS A 675 3.73 -10.68 5.72
CA HIS A 675 3.48 -11.04 7.11
C HIS A 675 4.64 -11.82 7.74
N TRP A 676 5.55 -12.36 6.94
CA TRP A 676 6.87 -12.78 7.42
C TRP A 676 7.74 -11.56 7.78
N LEU A 677 7.65 -10.43 7.04
CA LEU A 677 8.29 -9.18 7.46
C LEU A 677 7.69 -8.63 8.76
N ASN A 678 6.36 -8.71 8.94
CA ASN A 678 5.75 -8.36 10.24
C ASN A 678 6.40 -9.13 11.40
N TYR A 679 6.64 -10.44 11.24
CA TYR A 679 7.30 -11.23 12.28
C TYR A 679 8.79 -10.89 12.44
N ALA A 680 9.53 -10.82 11.34
CA ALA A 680 10.98 -10.60 11.34
C ALA A 680 11.41 -9.30 12.05
N TYR A 681 10.59 -8.26 11.93
CA TYR A 681 10.81 -6.95 12.52
C TYR A 681 9.91 -6.67 13.75
N ALA A 682 9.30 -7.71 14.32
CA ALA A 682 8.41 -7.66 15.49
C ALA A 682 7.22 -6.67 15.39
N LEU A 683 6.86 -6.25 14.17
CA LEU A 683 5.81 -5.28 13.89
C LEU A 683 4.44 -5.85 14.28
N LYS A 684 3.63 -5.02 14.93
CA LYS A 684 2.35 -5.40 15.54
C LYS A 684 1.18 -5.37 14.55
N GLY A 685 1.33 -4.74 13.39
CA GLY A 685 0.28 -4.76 12.37
C GLY A 685 0.67 -4.34 10.96
N TYR A 686 -0.33 -4.38 10.08
CA TYR A 686 -0.25 -4.10 8.64
C TYR A 686 -1.46 -3.26 8.20
N LEU A 687 -1.20 -2.23 7.39
CA LEU A 687 -2.20 -1.32 6.83
C LEU A 687 -2.10 -1.29 5.29
N HIS A 688 -3.24 -1.23 4.61
CA HIS A 688 -3.28 -0.87 3.18
C HIS A 688 -4.54 -0.10 2.79
N TRP A 689 -4.38 0.97 2.00
CA TRP A 689 -5.47 1.87 1.58
C TRP A 689 -6.53 1.20 0.67
N GLY A 690 -6.09 0.34 -0.26
CA GLY A 690 -6.92 -0.24 -1.31
C GLY A 690 -7.58 -1.62 -1.04
N PHE A 691 -8.69 -1.74 -0.31
CA PHE A 691 -9.44 -3.03 -0.32
C PHE A 691 -10.30 -3.22 -1.58
N ASN A 692 -11.10 -2.21 -1.91
CA ASN A 692 -12.16 -2.23 -2.94
C ASN A 692 -12.28 -0.93 -3.76
N TRP A 693 -11.21 -0.14 -3.88
CA TRP A 693 -11.21 1.15 -4.59
C TRP A 693 -11.07 0.97 -6.11
N TRP A 694 -11.92 0.12 -6.69
CA TRP A 694 -12.02 -0.10 -8.14
C TRP A 694 -12.59 1.11 -8.89
N GLY A 695 -12.39 1.13 -10.21
CA GLY A 695 -13.01 2.09 -11.13
C GLY A 695 -14.46 1.74 -11.48
N ARG A 696 -14.97 2.23 -12.62
CA ARG A 696 -16.36 1.96 -13.06
C ARG A 696 -16.64 0.47 -13.34
N ASP A 697 -15.62 -0.28 -13.73
CA ASP A 697 -15.68 -1.72 -13.94
C ASP A 697 -14.61 -2.38 -13.06
N PRO A 698 -14.98 -3.19 -12.05
CA PRO A 698 -14.03 -3.88 -11.18
C PRO A 698 -13.31 -5.06 -11.87
N PHE A 699 -13.76 -5.49 -13.06
CA PHE A 699 -13.12 -6.57 -13.83
C PHE A 699 -12.44 -6.05 -15.13
N GLY A 700 -12.59 -4.76 -15.42
CA GLY A 700 -12.14 -4.10 -16.65
C GLY A 700 -10.73 -3.54 -16.57
N GLU A 701 -10.50 -2.42 -17.27
CA GLU A 701 -9.20 -1.75 -17.28
C GLU A 701 -8.84 -1.19 -15.89
N LEU A 702 -7.68 -1.62 -15.39
CA LEU A 702 -7.08 -1.13 -14.16
C LEU A 702 -6.67 0.36 -14.29
N ASN A 703 -6.54 1.05 -13.15
CA ASN A 703 -6.06 2.43 -13.13
C ASN A 703 -4.68 2.53 -13.82
N PRO A 704 -4.55 3.22 -14.98
CA PRO A 704 -3.33 3.19 -15.79
C PRO A 704 -2.17 4.03 -15.23
N ASN A 705 -2.40 4.67 -14.09
CA ASN A 705 -1.46 5.55 -13.38
C ASN A 705 -0.93 4.94 -12.08
N LEU A 706 -1.42 3.76 -11.66
CA LEU A 706 -0.98 3.04 -10.46
C LEU A 706 -0.50 1.63 -10.83
N PRO A 707 0.29 0.96 -9.96
CA PRO A 707 0.61 -0.45 -10.13
C PRO A 707 -0.67 -1.30 -10.27
N PRO A 708 -0.72 -2.27 -11.21
CA PRO A 708 -1.91 -3.06 -11.48
C PRO A 708 -2.35 -3.83 -10.22
N GLY A 709 -3.58 -3.57 -9.75
CA GLY A 709 -4.17 -4.22 -8.58
C GLY A 709 -3.88 -3.54 -7.24
N ASP A 710 -3.19 -2.39 -7.20
CA ASP A 710 -2.94 -1.63 -5.97
C ASP A 710 -4.25 -1.20 -5.27
N THR A 711 -5.23 -0.69 -6.02
CA THR A 711 -6.45 -0.09 -5.45
C THR A 711 -7.44 -1.09 -4.86
N HIS A 712 -7.34 -2.38 -5.20
CA HIS A 712 -8.28 -3.40 -4.73
C HIS A 712 -7.70 -4.82 -4.76
N ILE A 713 -8.07 -5.59 -3.73
CA ILE A 713 -7.71 -7.00 -3.54
C ILE A 713 -8.94 -7.92 -3.45
N ALA A 714 -10.13 -7.34 -3.23
CA ALA A 714 -11.41 -8.02 -3.35
C ALA A 714 -12.23 -7.47 -4.52
N TYR A 715 -13.18 -8.26 -5.02
CA TYR A 715 -14.05 -7.91 -6.15
C TYR A 715 -15.52 -8.06 -5.75
N PRO A 716 -16.50 -7.45 -6.45
CA PRO A 716 -17.91 -7.62 -6.12
C PRO A 716 -18.55 -8.75 -6.95
N GLY A 717 -19.29 -9.64 -6.29
CA GLY A 717 -19.98 -10.77 -6.90
C GLY A 717 -21.49 -10.57 -6.97
N ARG A 718 -22.23 -11.59 -7.40
CA ARG A 718 -23.71 -11.48 -7.53
C ARG A 718 -24.42 -11.51 -6.18
N ASN A 719 -23.88 -12.28 -5.23
CA ASN A 719 -24.53 -12.57 -3.95
C ASN A 719 -23.89 -11.85 -2.75
N GLY A 720 -22.76 -11.20 -2.96
CA GLY A 720 -21.84 -10.66 -1.96
C GLY A 720 -20.44 -10.46 -2.57
N PRO A 721 -19.41 -10.14 -1.79
CA PRO A 721 -18.05 -10.00 -2.30
C PRO A 721 -17.48 -11.32 -2.85
N LEU A 722 -16.48 -11.20 -3.72
CA LEU A 722 -15.59 -12.26 -4.18
C LEU A 722 -14.20 -12.06 -3.57
N SER A 723 -13.60 -13.18 -3.15
CA SER A 723 -12.17 -13.22 -2.81
C SER A 723 -11.30 -13.17 -4.07
N SER A 724 -9.98 -13.11 -3.89
CA SER A 724 -8.99 -13.22 -4.96
C SER A 724 -7.80 -14.06 -4.53
N LEU A 725 -7.03 -14.61 -5.49
CA LEU A 725 -5.79 -15.33 -5.20
C LEU A 725 -4.83 -14.52 -4.30
N ARG A 726 -4.77 -13.20 -4.45
CA ARG A 726 -3.97 -12.32 -3.60
C ARG A 726 -4.54 -12.22 -2.18
N LEU A 727 -5.87 -12.18 -2.02
CA LEU A 727 -6.52 -12.12 -0.70
C LEU A 727 -6.38 -13.45 0.06
N GLU A 728 -6.56 -14.58 -0.62
CA GLU A 728 -6.29 -15.91 -0.07
C GLU A 728 -4.83 -16.01 0.42
N VAL A 729 -3.86 -15.63 -0.43
CA VAL A 729 -2.43 -15.71 -0.11
C VAL A 729 -1.99 -14.66 0.93
N MET A 730 -2.73 -13.57 1.09
CA MET A 730 -2.56 -12.66 2.23
C MET A 730 -2.96 -13.35 3.53
N ARG A 731 -4.12 -14.02 3.58
CA ARG A 731 -4.55 -14.83 4.74
C ARG A 731 -3.56 -15.96 5.02
N ASP A 732 -3.06 -16.67 4.00
CA ASP A 732 -2.01 -17.67 4.16
C ASP A 732 -0.78 -17.12 4.92
N GLY A 733 -0.35 -15.89 4.60
CA GLY A 733 0.78 -15.23 5.27
C GLY A 733 0.47 -14.84 6.72
N LEU A 734 -0.78 -14.48 7.01
CA LEU A 734 -1.28 -14.25 8.37
C LEU A 734 -1.37 -15.57 9.17
N GLU A 735 -1.58 -16.70 8.50
CA GLU A 735 -1.56 -18.03 9.11
C GLU A 735 -0.11 -18.48 9.38
N ASP A 736 0.83 -18.22 8.46
CA ASP A 736 2.26 -18.39 8.70
C ASP A 736 2.78 -17.60 9.92
N TYR A 737 2.24 -16.39 10.18
CA TYR A 737 2.54 -15.61 11.39
C TYR A 737 2.09 -16.35 12.67
N GLU A 738 0.90 -16.98 12.66
CA GLU A 738 0.44 -17.79 13.80
C GLU A 738 1.27 -19.06 14.03
N TYR A 739 1.86 -19.67 12.98
CA TYR A 739 2.84 -20.76 13.17
C TYR A 739 4.04 -20.28 13.98
N LEU A 740 4.59 -19.11 13.64
CA LEU A 740 5.76 -18.53 14.32
C LEU A 740 5.42 -18.15 15.78
N LYS A 741 4.25 -17.53 16.01
CA LYS A 741 3.74 -17.23 17.36
C LYS A 741 3.45 -18.49 18.18
N LEU A 742 2.93 -19.55 17.57
CA LEU A 742 2.69 -20.83 18.25
C LEU A 742 4.01 -21.50 18.66
N LEU A 743 5.06 -21.42 17.83
CA LEU A 743 6.40 -21.87 18.21
C LEU A 743 6.96 -21.09 19.40
N GLU A 744 6.83 -19.75 19.38
CA GLU A 744 7.24 -18.89 20.51
C GLU A 744 6.50 -19.29 21.80
N GLU A 745 5.17 -19.45 21.76
CA GLU A 745 4.39 -19.83 22.94
C GLU A 745 4.76 -21.22 23.51
N GLU A 746 5.01 -22.21 22.65
CA GLU A 746 5.45 -23.53 23.10
C GLU A 746 6.89 -23.51 23.64
N ILE A 747 7.76 -22.62 23.14
CA ILE A 747 9.06 -22.34 23.77
C ILE A 747 8.86 -21.68 25.14
N LEU A 748 8.00 -20.67 25.27
CA LEU A 748 7.74 -19.97 26.54
C LEU A 748 7.21 -20.94 27.63
N LYS A 749 6.23 -21.78 27.30
CA LYS A 749 5.73 -22.84 28.21
C LYS A 749 6.84 -23.80 28.68
N VAL A 750 7.81 -24.11 27.81
CA VAL A 750 8.98 -24.92 28.17
C VAL A 750 10.01 -24.12 28.98
N LYS A 751 10.21 -22.81 28.73
CA LYS A 751 11.04 -21.93 29.60
C LYS A 751 10.47 -21.85 31.02
N GLU A 752 9.16 -21.73 31.17
CA GLU A 752 8.46 -21.77 32.46
C GLU A 752 8.64 -23.11 33.17
N THR A 753 8.44 -24.22 32.46
CA THR A 753 8.56 -25.59 33.00
C THR A 753 9.99 -25.94 33.41
N LEU A 754 11.00 -25.46 32.68
CA LEU A 754 12.42 -25.65 33.01
C LEU A 754 12.90 -24.68 34.09
N GLY A 755 12.34 -23.47 34.14
CA GLY A 755 12.63 -22.45 35.15
C GLY A 755 14.09 -21.98 35.19
N GLY A 756 14.50 -21.41 36.32
CA GLY A 756 15.91 -21.11 36.62
C GLY A 756 16.62 -20.26 35.55
N ARG A 757 17.55 -20.86 34.81
CA ARG A 757 18.27 -20.20 33.71
C ARG A 757 17.49 -20.18 32.39
N ALA A 758 16.50 -21.06 32.19
CA ALA A 758 15.69 -21.05 30.96
C ALA A 758 14.95 -19.72 30.78
N LEU A 759 14.46 -19.15 31.88
CA LEU A 759 13.80 -17.84 31.94
C LEU A 759 14.73 -16.65 31.57
N LYS A 760 16.06 -16.84 31.56
CA LYS A 760 17.05 -15.76 31.35
C LYS A 760 17.76 -15.79 30.00
N GLU A 761 17.54 -16.83 29.20
CA GLU A 761 18.16 -17.01 27.88
C GLU A 761 17.06 -16.83 26.79
N PRO A 762 17.36 -16.17 25.66
CA PRO A 762 16.36 -15.80 24.67
C PRO A 762 16.04 -16.95 23.70
N PHE A 763 15.46 -18.05 24.20
CA PHE A 763 15.15 -19.23 23.39
C PHE A 763 14.08 -18.96 22.31
N GLU A 764 13.16 -18.04 22.58
CA GLU A 764 12.14 -17.46 21.69
C GLU A 764 12.71 -16.92 20.38
N ARG A 765 13.99 -16.47 20.38
CA ARG A 765 14.76 -16.11 19.19
C ARG A 765 14.69 -17.19 18.10
N ARG A 766 14.50 -18.46 18.48
CA ARG A 766 14.39 -19.60 17.56
C ARG A 766 13.34 -19.41 16.46
N ALA A 767 12.20 -18.79 16.77
CA ALA A 767 11.18 -18.51 15.75
C ALA A 767 11.66 -17.43 14.77
N LEU A 768 12.38 -16.40 15.25
CA LEU A 768 13.02 -15.39 14.41
C LEU A 768 14.15 -15.98 13.55
N GLU A 769 14.97 -16.90 14.08
CA GLU A 769 16.00 -17.63 13.30
C GLU A 769 15.40 -18.35 12.08
N ILE A 770 14.21 -18.93 12.24
CA ILE A 770 13.49 -19.63 11.18
C ILE A 770 12.85 -18.61 10.21
N CYS A 771 12.24 -17.54 10.72
CA CYS A 771 11.66 -16.46 9.91
C CYS A 771 12.69 -15.79 8.98
N MET A 772 13.91 -15.53 9.48
CA MET A 772 15.01 -14.94 8.70
C MET A 772 15.58 -15.87 7.61
N ARG A 773 15.09 -17.12 7.47
CA ARG A 773 15.31 -17.96 6.28
C ARG A 773 14.45 -17.50 5.09
N VAL A 774 13.25 -16.98 5.34
CA VAL A 774 12.31 -16.51 4.30
C VAL A 774 12.57 -15.05 3.96
N VAL A 775 12.81 -14.21 4.97
CA VAL A 775 12.98 -12.75 4.87
C VAL A 775 14.26 -12.23 5.55
N PRO A 776 15.47 -12.59 5.08
CA PRO A 776 16.72 -12.07 5.65
C PRO A 776 16.89 -10.53 5.57
N SER A 777 16.12 -9.82 4.73
CA SER A 777 15.88 -8.37 4.83
C SER A 777 14.58 -7.97 4.13
N ILE A 778 14.17 -6.70 4.26
CA ILE A 778 12.95 -6.14 3.62
C ILE A 778 12.88 -6.36 2.10
N THR A 779 14.02 -6.30 1.40
CA THR A 779 14.10 -6.58 -0.06
C THR A 779 14.72 -7.95 -0.39
N GLY A 780 15.42 -8.57 0.57
CA GLY A 780 16.03 -9.88 0.43
C GLY A 780 15.14 -10.97 1.02
N TYR A 781 14.39 -11.65 0.16
CA TYR A 781 13.51 -12.77 0.53
C TYR A 781 13.54 -13.90 -0.50
N VAL A 782 13.16 -15.10 -0.07
CA VAL A 782 13.12 -16.30 -0.92
C VAL A 782 12.21 -16.12 -2.13
N ARG A 783 12.63 -16.65 -3.29
CA ARG A 783 11.90 -16.55 -4.57
C ARG A 783 11.38 -17.89 -5.09
N ASP A 784 11.57 -18.96 -4.33
CA ASP A 784 11.02 -20.28 -4.60
C ASP A 784 9.96 -20.63 -3.52
N PRO A 785 8.68 -20.79 -3.89
CA PRO A 785 7.62 -21.22 -2.97
C PRO A 785 7.93 -22.54 -2.26
N ASP A 786 8.65 -23.48 -2.90
CA ASP A 786 8.99 -24.76 -2.27
C ASP A 786 9.93 -24.56 -1.06
N ILE A 787 10.74 -23.50 -1.05
CA ILE A 787 11.58 -23.12 0.11
C ILE A 787 10.72 -22.55 1.24
N LEU A 788 9.74 -21.67 0.95
CA LEU A 788 8.82 -21.16 1.99
C LEU A 788 8.07 -22.31 2.65
N MET A 789 7.56 -23.26 1.86
CA MET A 789 6.84 -24.43 2.38
C MET A 789 7.75 -25.40 3.14
N GLU A 790 9.04 -25.52 2.78
CA GLU A 790 10.03 -26.23 3.61
C GLU A 790 10.25 -25.54 4.96
N VAL A 791 10.44 -24.21 4.97
CA VAL A 791 10.66 -23.45 6.20
C VAL A 791 9.45 -23.54 7.12
N ARG A 792 8.23 -23.39 6.58
CA ARG A 792 6.97 -23.49 7.30
C ARG A 792 6.74 -24.86 7.93
N ARG A 793 6.99 -25.96 7.19
CA ARG A 793 7.01 -27.31 7.78
C ARG A 793 8.07 -27.42 8.87
N GLY A 794 9.23 -26.78 8.69
CA GLY A 794 10.27 -26.64 9.71
C GLY A 794 9.77 -25.99 11.01
N ILE A 795 8.83 -25.03 10.96
CA ILE A 795 8.20 -24.46 12.16
C ILE A 795 7.41 -25.55 12.90
N VAL A 796 6.61 -26.36 12.21
CA VAL A 796 5.88 -27.50 12.80
C VAL A 796 6.84 -28.51 13.42
N GLU A 797 7.91 -28.86 12.70
CA GLU A 797 8.96 -29.76 13.20
C GLU A 797 9.57 -29.21 14.50
N ASN A 798 9.78 -27.89 14.62
CA ASN A 798 10.27 -27.25 15.85
C ASN A 798 9.20 -27.18 16.96
N ILE A 799 7.92 -26.94 16.65
CA ILE A 799 6.81 -26.98 17.63
C ILE A 799 6.72 -28.37 18.28
N LEU A 800 6.87 -29.43 17.48
CA LEU A 800 6.87 -30.81 17.98
C LEU A 800 8.19 -31.16 18.71
N GLU A 801 9.34 -30.64 18.24
CA GLU A 801 10.64 -30.78 18.92
C GLU A 801 10.56 -30.24 20.34
N VAL A 802 10.13 -29.00 20.57
CA VAL A 802 10.15 -28.37 21.90
C VAL A 802 9.24 -29.09 22.90
N LYS A 803 8.05 -29.51 22.47
CA LYS A 803 7.04 -30.23 23.28
C LYS A 803 7.45 -31.65 23.68
N SER A 804 8.32 -32.30 22.91
CA SER A 804 8.74 -33.68 23.18
C SER A 804 9.68 -33.79 24.41
N ARG A 805 9.69 -34.95 25.10
CA ARG A 805 10.61 -35.21 26.23
C ARG A 805 11.94 -35.84 25.76
N PRO A 806 13.07 -35.61 26.46
CA PRO A 806 13.22 -34.75 27.64
C PRO A 806 13.03 -33.27 27.28
N LEU A 807 12.35 -32.49 28.12
CA LEU A 807 12.17 -31.05 27.86
C LEU A 807 13.55 -30.38 27.79
N ALA A 808 13.79 -29.64 26.72
CA ALA A 808 15.06 -28.99 26.43
C ALA A 808 14.88 -27.90 25.36
N LEU A 809 15.67 -26.83 25.48
CA LEU A 809 15.76 -25.72 24.55
C LEU A 809 17.25 -25.45 24.24
N VAL A 810 17.56 -25.13 22.98
CA VAL A 810 18.94 -25.04 22.48
C VAL A 810 19.13 -23.83 21.55
N LEU A 811 20.13 -23.01 21.85
CA LEU A 811 20.60 -21.86 21.07
C LEU A 811 22.02 -22.10 20.56
N THR A 812 22.38 -21.40 19.48
CA THR A 812 23.77 -21.29 19.03
C THR A 812 24.19 -19.83 18.87
N GLU A 813 25.47 -19.55 19.11
CA GLU A 813 26.09 -18.28 18.70
C GLU A 813 27.30 -18.61 17.77
N PRO A 814 27.29 -18.17 16.50
CA PRO A 814 26.21 -17.47 15.82
C PRO A 814 24.91 -18.31 15.69
N PRO A 815 23.76 -17.67 15.42
CA PRO A 815 22.49 -18.34 15.11
C PRO A 815 22.56 -19.33 13.96
N GLU A 816 21.55 -20.20 13.87
CA GLU A 816 21.34 -21.06 12.71
C GLU A 816 21.32 -20.26 11.40
N TRP A 817 21.78 -20.89 10.31
CA TRP A 817 21.84 -20.36 8.94
C TRP A 817 22.74 -19.13 8.71
N LYS A 818 23.39 -18.57 9.74
CA LYS A 818 24.46 -17.60 9.53
C LYS A 818 25.61 -18.20 8.72
N THR A 819 26.12 -17.41 7.78
CA THR A 819 27.28 -17.75 6.97
C THR A 819 28.54 -17.76 7.83
N ILE A 820 29.32 -18.83 7.72
CA ILE A 820 30.61 -19.00 8.42
C ILE A 820 31.66 -19.48 7.42
N VAL A 821 32.87 -18.92 7.53
CA VAL A 821 34.00 -19.27 6.67
C VAL A 821 34.59 -20.62 7.08
N SER A 822 34.96 -21.42 6.09
CA SER A 822 35.62 -22.71 6.25
C SER A 822 36.93 -22.58 7.04
N GLY A 823 36.98 -23.18 8.22
CA GLY A 823 38.11 -23.08 9.14
C GLY A 823 37.72 -23.45 10.57
N PRO A 824 38.60 -23.18 11.56
CA PRO A 824 38.30 -23.42 12.98
C PRO A 824 37.35 -22.37 13.59
N ILE A 825 36.30 -21.97 12.86
CA ILE A 825 35.23 -21.13 13.41
C ILE A 825 34.45 -21.94 14.43
N THR A 826 34.47 -21.46 15.66
CA THR A 826 33.95 -22.18 16.80
C THR A 826 32.56 -21.66 17.15
N VAL A 827 31.54 -22.51 17.01
CA VAL A 827 30.16 -22.19 17.36
C VAL A 827 29.94 -22.50 18.84
N ILE A 828 29.35 -21.56 19.58
CA ILE A 828 28.87 -21.79 20.94
C ILE A 828 27.52 -22.51 20.84
N VAL A 829 27.38 -23.62 21.55
CA VAL A 829 26.09 -24.32 21.74
C VAL A 829 25.73 -24.21 23.21
N LYS A 830 24.60 -23.60 23.52
CA LYS A 830 24.09 -23.43 24.89
C LYS A 830 22.63 -23.85 24.98
N GLY A 831 22.22 -24.37 26.13
CA GLY A 831 20.84 -24.83 26.31
C GLY A 831 20.47 -25.05 27.76
N VAL A 832 19.18 -25.26 28.00
CA VAL A 832 18.63 -25.73 29.28
C VAL A 832 17.77 -26.95 28.99
N CYS A 833 17.87 -27.96 29.86
CA CYS A 833 17.13 -29.21 29.79
C CYS A 833 16.68 -29.63 31.19
N GLU A 834 15.80 -30.64 31.26
CA GLU A 834 15.35 -31.17 32.55
C GLU A 834 16.54 -31.59 33.44
N ASN A 835 16.49 -31.24 34.73
CA ASN A 835 17.47 -31.72 35.71
C ASN A 835 17.63 -33.25 35.66
N GLY A 836 18.89 -33.71 35.68
CA GLY A 836 19.27 -35.11 35.54
C GLY A 836 19.43 -35.62 34.09
N SER A 837 19.23 -34.77 33.07
CA SER A 837 19.50 -35.16 31.68
C SER A 837 21.00 -35.30 31.39
N TYR A 838 21.35 -36.26 30.53
CA TYR A 838 22.66 -36.40 29.90
C TYR A 838 22.63 -35.73 28.51
N VAL A 839 23.67 -34.97 28.15
CA VAL A 839 23.72 -34.18 26.91
C VAL A 839 24.99 -34.48 26.11
N GLU A 840 24.84 -34.64 24.80
CA GLU A 840 25.95 -34.73 23.84
C GLU A 840 25.83 -33.67 22.74
N VAL A 841 26.94 -33.08 22.34
CA VAL A 841 27.04 -32.17 21.18
C VAL A 841 28.04 -32.75 20.19
N ASN A 842 27.58 -33.04 18.97
CA ASN A 842 28.34 -33.75 17.93
C ASN A 842 29.00 -35.06 18.45
N GLY A 843 28.27 -35.82 19.27
CA GLY A 843 28.74 -37.08 19.87
C GLY A 843 29.79 -36.93 20.97
N LYS A 844 29.97 -35.72 21.52
CA LYS A 844 30.83 -35.46 22.69
C LYS A 844 29.97 -35.13 23.91
N PRO A 845 30.18 -35.78 25.08
CA PRO A 845 29.47 -35.43 26.31
C PRO A 845 29.69 -33.97 26.70
N VAL A 846 28.65 -33.30 27.20
CA VAL A 846 28.71 -31.93 27.75
C VAL A 846 28.26 -31.95 29.20
N GLU A 847 28.95 -31.19 30.06
CA GLU A 847 28.58 -31.07 31.46
C GLU A 847 27.27 -30.26 31.61
N VAL A 848 26.31 -30.83 32.35
CA VAL A 848 25.03 -30.20 32.69
C VAL A 848 25.05 -29.81 34.16
N ARG A 849 24.82 -28.53 34.47
CA ARG A 849 24.71 -28.00 35.84
C ARG A 849 23.38 -27.27 35.99
N ASP A 850 22.55 -27.71 36.94
CA ASP A 850 21.21 -27.18 37.19
C ASP A 850 20.37 -27.04 35.90
N GLY A 851 20.42 -28.08 35.06
CA GLY A 851 19.76 -28.17 33.76
C GLY A 851 20.44 -27.40 32.62
N TYR A 852 21.31 -26.43 32.92
CA TYR A 852 22.05 -25.66 31.91
C TYR A 852 23.29 -26.40 31.40
N PHE A 853 23.53 -26.31 30.09
CA PHE A 853 24.76 -26.77 29.45
C PHE A 853 25.30 -25.74 28.46
N SER A 854 26.61 -25.74 28.26
CA SER A 854 27.29 -24.85 27.30
C SER A 854 28.59 -25.47 26.83
N THR A 855 28.82 -25.50 25.52
CA THR A 855 30.09 -25.95 24.94
C THR A 855 30.45 -25.15 23.70
N TYR A 856 31.71 -25.23 23.33
CA TYR A 856 32.23 -24.85 22.02
C TYR A 856 32.27 -26.08 21.10
N THR A 857 31.94 -25.92 19.82
CA THR A 857 32.03 -27.01 18.82
C THR A 857 32.28 -26.49 17.41
N TYR A 858 32.51 -27.41 16.48
CA TYR A 858 32.60 -27.15 15.04
C TYR A 858 31.42 -27.84 14.34
N PRO A 859 30.73 -27.18 13.41
CA PRO A 859 29.80 -27.86 12.50
C PRO A 859 30.48 -28.99 11.72
N THR A 860 29.70 -29.97 11.30
CA THR A 860 30.14 -31.01 10.37
C THR A 860 30.43 -30.44 8.98
N ARG A 861 31.05 -31.22 8.08
CA ARG A 861 31.29 -30.81 6.67
C ARG A 861 30.01 -30.40 5.92
N ASN A 862 28.84 -30.85 6.38
CA ASN A 862 27.54 -30.53 5.80
C ASN A 862 26.88 -29.31 6.48
N GLY A 863 27.61 -28.58 7.32
CA GLY A 863 27.09 -27.45 8.09
C GLY A 863 26.21 -27.84 9.28
N GLU A 864 26.02 -29.12 9.61
CA GLU A 864 25.14 -29.53 10.72
C GLU A 864 25.89 -29.62 12.07
N ILE A 865 25.28 -29.10 13.13
CA ILE A 865 25.50 -29.45 14.54
C ILE A 865 24.31 -30.30 15.01
N VAL A 866 24.58 -31.34 15.79
CA VAL A 866 23.60 -32.24 16.39
C VAL A 866 23.77 -32.24 17.90
N VAL A 867 22.69 -31.98 18.64
CA VAL A 867 22.64 -32.04 20.10
C VAL A 867 21.67 -33.15 20.51
N LYS A 868 22.13 -34.09 21.33
CA LYS A 868 21.28 -35.11 21.94
C LYS A 868 21.05 -34.80 23.41
N ILE A 869 19.82 -34.96 23.88
CA ILE A 869 19.42 -34.86 25.29
C ILE A 869 18.72 -36.16 25.66
N MET A 870 19.22 -36.86 26.68
CA MET A 870 18.73 -38.17 27.12
C MET A 870 18.36 -38.15 28.60
N LYS A 871 17.16 -38.63 28.94
CA LYS A 871 16.68 -38.74 30.33
C LYS A 871 15.51 -39.73 30.43
N ASP A 872 15.44 -40.49 31.53
CA ASP A 872 14.34 -41.43 31.84
C ASP A 872 13.97 -42.43 30.72
N GLY A 873 14.92 -42.75 29.82
CA GLY A 873 14.68 -43.59 28.64
C GLY A 873 14.18 -42.86 27.39
N PHE A 874 13.93 -41.55 27.47
CA PHE A 874 13.62 -40.68 26.33
C PHE A 874 14.91 -40.08 25.74
N GLU A 875 14.95 -39.93 24.41
CA GLU A 875 15.98 -39.18 23.68
C GLU A 875 15.32 -38.08 22.83
N LYS A 876 15.78 -36.84 22.98
CA LYS A 876 15.55 -35.75 22.01
C LYS A 876 16.84 -35.51 21.22
N THR A 877 16.72 -35.47 19.89
CA THR A 877 17.79 -34.98 19.00
C THR A 877 17.37 -33.64 18.42
N VAL A 878 18.17 -32.61 18.66
CA VAL A 878 18.03 -31.24 18.13
C VAL A 878 19.11 -31.00 17.08
N LYS A 879 18.77 -30.36 15.96
CA LYS A 879 19.72 -30.03 14.89
C LYS A 879 19.83 -28.52 14.65
N ARG A 880 21.01 -28.04 14.26
CA ARG A 880 21.26 -26.67 13.81
C ARG A 880 22.17 -26.65 12.57
N ARG A 881 21.79 -25.96 11.51
CA ARG A 881 22.49 -25.86 10.21
C ARG A 881 23.21 -24.53 10.02
N PHE A 882 24.28 -24.52 9.23
CA PHE A 882 25.11 -23.35 8.96
C PHE A 882 25.55 -23.30 7.50
N ASN A 883 25.59 -22.11 6.92
CA ASN A 883 26.06 -21.91 5.55
C ASN A 883 27.60 -21.82 5.53
N ILE A 884 28.25 -22.92 5.17
CA ILE A 884 29.73 -22.96 5.06
C ILE A 884 30.16 -22.36 3.72
N VAL A 885 30.90 -21.25 3.74
CA VAL A 885 31.60 -20.72 2.56
C VAL A 885 33.07 -21.12 2.59
N SER A 886 33.60 -21.56 1.44
CA SER A 886 34.94 -22.14 1.28
C SER A 886 36.06 -21.11 1.30
#